data_AF-D3FCH6-F1
#
_entry.id   AF-D3FCH6-F1
#
_cell.length_a   1.000
_cell.length_b   1.000
_cell.length_c   1.000
_cell.angle_alpha   90.00
_cell.angle_beta   90.00
_cell.angle_gamma   90.00
#
_symmetry.space_group_name_H-M   'P 1'
#
loop_
_entity.id
_entity.type
_entity.pdbx_description
1 polymer ?
#
loop_
_entity_poly.entity_id
_entity_poly.type
_entity_poly.pdbx_seq_one_letter_code
_entity_poly.pdbx_strand_id
1 'polypeptide(L)'
;MSTTADSLAAATELAAAPRPNEAPRLWRRLVRRPVAVLCLLFLAALVVVAIVAPILLPDVSTQKAGDLNALRQGPSAEHLLGTDSLGRDELERLLVGTRVTLLAAVEALVVACGLAIPIGILAGYRGGRIDRAVGWFVDLGLALPVLIIVIVVVSVFQGSTLAAMIAFGVLGAPGQIRVIRSAVLPVREELYVAAARVTGLSRIYIMRHHILPRISGPILVQASLFAGAVVLAQAGLAFLNLLGDPPAPSWGQMMNDGTENIVQQPWLIWPPGIAMMLTVMAFGFLGDTFQEALSENWRAPVRRKRGRRMLDGLRGHGLVRLQPVPAAGATGGERADALLVVDDLTVELPSAGGPIPVVQGASFEIGEGETVGIVGESGCGKTMTAMSILGLVPGNGTISRGEIVFDGRDLAALGEDGLRKVRGKEIGLISQEPMVSFNPTFRVGWQLAHLIRIHHGVSRKESLDRAVELLGRVRLNDPADVARRYPHELSGGMAQRVSIAAALAGDPKLLIADEPTTALDVTVQAEILELLRDLQRERGLAILLVTHDWGVIADLCERVVVMYAGQAVERAATDDLFDRPLHPYTAALLAANPTGSDAGHELPAIAGSVPKPGAWPAGCHFHLRCGYATSECRTGAVPLARPGQGRETRCIHYRALADEDH
;
A
#
# COMPACT_ATOMS: atom_id res chain seq x y z
N MET A 1 -51.13 12.25 -7.57
CA MET A 1 -50.15 13.21 -7.02
C MET A 1 -49.68 12.78 -5.61
N SER A 2 -49.34 11.50 -5.39
CA SER A 2 -48.83 11.03 -4.08
C SER A 2 -47.60 10.13 -4.17
N THR A 3 -46.99 9.96 -5.34
CA THR A 3 -45.86 9.04 -5.55
C THR A 3 -44.50 9.73 -5.71
N THR A 4 -44.47 11.07 -5.72
CA THR A 4 -43.23 11.85 -5.83
C THR A 4 -42.70 12.36 -4.49
N ALA A 5 -43.51 12.34 -3.42
CA ALA A 5 -43.07 12.76 -2.08
C ALA A 5 -42.29 11.65 -1.36
N ASP A 6 -42.71 10.39 -1.51
CA ASP A 6 -42.06 9.24 -0.85
C ASP A 6 -40.69 8.89 -1.49
N SER A 7 -40.51 9.15 -2.78
CA SER A 7 -39.22 8.93 -3.46
C SER A 7 -38.17 10.00 -3.08
N LEU A 8 -38.60 11.21 -2.73
CA LEU A 8 -37.73 12.27 -2.19
C LEU A 8 -37.37 12.03 -0.71
N ALA A 9 -38.27 11.41 0.06
CA ALA A 9 -37.98 10.99 1.44
C ALA A 9 -37.00 9.80 1.50
N ALA A 10 -37.14 8.82 0.60
CA ALA A 10 -36.20 7.69 0.51
C ALA A 10 -34.80 8.12 -0.01
N ALA A 11 -34.73 9.12 -0.89
CA ALA A 11 -33.47 9.69 -1.38
C ALA A 11 -32.74 10.56 -0.33
N THR A 12 -33.45 11.10 0.67
CA THR A 12 -32.84 11.88 1.75
C THR A 12 -32.28 11.02 2.89
N GLU A 13 -32.73 9.77 3.05
CA GLU A 13 -32.11 8.84 4.01
C GLU A 13 -30.78 8.22 3.53
N LEU A 14 -30.53 8.15 2.21
CA LEU A 14 -29.25 7.68 1.65
C LEU A 14 -28.13 8.75 1.61
N ALA A 15 -28.43 9.99 2.00
CA ALA A 15 -27.48 11.09 2.08
C ALA A 15 -27.21 11.53 3.53
N ALA A 16 -27.24 10.61 4.48
CA ALA A 16 -26.74 10.88 5.82
C ALA A 16 -25.22 11.08 5.78
N ALA A 17 -24.80 12.32 5.54
CA ALA A 17 -23.43 12.77 5.70
C ALA A 17 -22.86 12.29 7.05
N PRO A 18 -21.59 11.86 7.12
CA PRO A 18 -20.96 11.55 8.40
C PRO A 18 -21.06 12.77 9.32
N ARG A 19 -21.73 12.60 10.46
CA ARG A 19 -21.98 13.68 11.42
C ARG A 19 -20.64 14.29 11.89
N PRO A 20 -20.56 15.63 12.08
CA PRO A 20 -19.33 16.36 12.41
C PRO A 20 -18.96 16.20 13.89
N ASN A 21 -18.61 14.98 14.32
CA ASN A 21 -18.05 14.75 15.64
C ASN A 21 -17.12 13.51 15.65
N GLU A 22 -15.97 13.64 14.97
CA GLU A 22 -14.91 12.62 14.92
C GLU A 22 -13.90 12.74 16.08
N ALA A 23 -13.75 13.94 16.67
CA ALA A 23 -12.85 14.21 17.80
C ALA A 23 -13.08 13.29 19.03
N PRO A 24 -14.31 13.01 19.50
CA PRO A 24 -14.53 12.10 20.63
C PRO A 24 -14.25 10.62 20.32
N ARG A 25 -14.12 10.24 19.04
CA ARG A 25 -13.79 8.86 18.63
C ARG A 25 -12.28 8.64 18.54
N LEU A 26 -11.51 9.64 18.10
CA LEU A 26 -10.05 9.59 18.07
C LEU A 26 -9.48 9.43 19.49
N TRP A 27 -9.95 10.27 20.43
CA TRP A 27 -9.50 10.20 21.82
C TRP A 27 -9.78 8.85 22.47
N ARG A 28 -10.98 8.29 22.27
CA ARG A 28 -11.32 6.95 22.79
C ARG A 28 -10.47 5.83 22.20
N ARG A 29 -9.92 5.98 21.01
CA ARG A 29 -9.03 4.99 20.37
C ARG A 29 -7.60 5.12 20.86
N LEU A 30 -7.09 6.35 20.98
CA LEU A 30 -5.79 6.64 21.57
C LEU A 30 -5.71 6.10 23.00
N VAL A 31 -6.71 6.38 23.83
CA VAL A 31 -6.74 5.93 25.24
C VAL A 31 -6.82 4.39 25.37
N ARG A 32 -7.19 3.66 24.32
CA ARG A 32 -7.20 2.19 24.34
C ARG A 32 -5.83 1.56 24.10
N ARG A 33 -4.85 2.35 23.65
CA ARG A 33 -3.50 1.85 23.39
C ARG A 33 -2.57 2.19 24.54
N PRO A 34 -1.91 1.20 25.16
CA PRO A 34 -1.11 1.43 26.36
C PRO A 34 0.08 2.36 26.10
N VAL A 35 0.71 2.26 24.93
CA VAL A 35 1.85 3.12 24.53
C VAL A 35 1.42 4.58 24.38
N ALA A 36 0.28 4.83 23.73
CA ALA A 36 -0.25 6.19 23.56
C ALA A 36 -0.60 6.83 24.91
N VAL A 37 -1.25 6.07 25.81
CA VAL A 37 -1.56 6.53 27.17
C VAL A 37 -0.28 6.84 27.94
N LEU A 38 0.73 5.97 27.88
CA LEU A 38 2.00 6.19 28.56
C LEU A 38 2.71 7.48 28.07
N CYS A 39 2.79 7.68 26.74
CA CYS A 39 3.40 8.89 26.17
C CYS A 39 2.63 10.15 26.56
N LEU A 40 1.29 10.10 26.50
CA LEU A 40 0.45 11.24 26.88
C LEU A 40 0.54 11.56 28.37
N LEU A 41 0.57 10.55 29.24
CA LEU A 41 0.75 10.74 30.69
C LEU A 41 2.13 11.33 30.99
N PHE A 42 3.17 10.86 30.33
CA PHE A 42 4.53 11.39 30.48
C PHE A 42 4.62 12.85 30.04
N LEU A 43 4.12 13.18 28.84
CA LEU A 43 4.11 14.57 28.34
C LEU A 43 3.21 15.47 29.22
N ALA A 44 2.07 14.98 29.70
CA ALA A 44 1.23 15.72 30.63
C ALA A 44 1.94 15.97 31.97
N ALA A 45 2.67 14.97 32.49
CA ALA A 45 3.48 15.13 33.69
C ALA A 45 4.58 16.18 33.49
N LEU A 46 5.25 16.20 32.33
CA LEU A 46 6.23 17.22 32.00
C LEU A 46 5.62 18.62 31.91
N VAL A 47 4.41 18.76 31.35
CA VAL A 47 3.68 20.05 31.33
C VAL A 47 3.34 20.49 32.75
N VAL A 48 2.89 19.58 33.61
CA VAL A 48 2.63 19.87 35.03
C VAL A 48 3.91 20.32 35.72
N VAL A 49 5.02 19.62 35.52
CA VAL A 49 6.33 19.99 36.08
C VAL A 49 6.76 21.38 35.59
N ALA A 50 6.64 21.67 34.29
CA ALA A 50 6.99 22.96 33.71
C ALA A 50 6.17 24.14 34.29
N ILE A 51 4.94 23.89 34.73
CA ILE A 51 4.09 24.92 35.33
C ILE A 51 4.36 25.02 36.84
N VAL A 52 4.42 23.88 37.54
CA VAL A 52 4.44 23.80 39.01
C VAL A 52 5.84 24.04 39.58
N ALA A 53 6.89 23.46 38.98
CA ALA A 53 8.24 23.56 39.55
C ALA A 53 8.74 25.00 39.69
N PRO A 54 8.57 25.92 38.72
CA PRO A 54 8.97 27.32 38.88
C PRO A 54 8.13 28.10 39.91
N ILE A 55 6.95 27.60 40.27
CA ILE A 55 6.10 28.21 41.32
C ILE A 55 6.57 27.73 42.69
N LEU A 56 6.91 26.45 42.83
CA LEU A 56 7.41 25.87 44.07
C LEU A 56 8.85 26.27 44.38
N LEU A 57 9.67 26.45 43.34
CA LEU A 57 11.11 26.73 43.42
C LEU A 57 11.45 28.02 42.63
N PRO A 58 10.96 29.20 43.06
CA PRO A 58 11.14 30.45 42.30
C PRO A 58 12.60 30.89 42.20
N ASP A 59 13.38 30.63 43.26
CA ASP A 59 14.74 31.16 43.41
C ASP A 59 15.75 30.46 42.50
N VAL A 60 15.52 29.19 42.14
CA VAL A 60 16.41 28.34 41.33
C VAL A 60 16.74 28.99 39.97
N SER A 61 15.79 29.71 39.38
CA SER A 61 15.97 30.41 38.10
C SER A 61 16.98 31.57 38.16
N THR A 62 17.18 32.14 39.36
CA THR A 62 18.09 33.29 39.59
C THR A 62 19.30 32.91 40.44
N GLN A 63 19.39 31.66 40.87
CA GLN A 63 20.39 31.17 41.80
C GLN A 63 21.77 31.06 41.14
N LYS A 64 22.68 31.93 41.56
CA LYS A 64 24.06 31.97 41.05
C LYS A 64 24.97 30.90 41.66
N ALA A 65 24.72 30.49 42.91
CA ALA A 65 25.47 29.45 43.61
C ALA A 65 24.58 28.74 44.64
N GLY A 66 24.87 27.47 44.94
CA GLY A 66 24.18 26.66 45.96
C GLY A 66 25.07 26.38 47.17
N ASP A 67 25.09 25.14 47.65
CA ASP A 67 25.95 24.75 48.77
C ASP A 67 27.40 24.54 48.31
N LEU A 68 28.27 25.47 48.71
CA LEU A 68 29.70 25.44 48.37
C LEU A 68 30.47 24.32 49.09
N ASN A 69 29.89 23.66 50.09
CA ASN A 69 30.48 22.48 50.70
C ASN A 69 30.13 21.19 49.95
N ALA A 70 29.07 21.23 49.15
CA ALA A 70 28.59 20.14 48.31
C ALA A 70 28.86 20.45 46.83
N LEU A 71 30.06 20.90 46.46
CA LEU A 71 30.42 21.09 45.05
C LEU A 71 30.61 19.75 44.37
N ARG A 72 29.95 19.53 43.22
CA ARG A 72 30.09 18.30 42.44
C ARG A 72 29.81 17.03 43.26
N GLN A 73 28.79 17.07 44.11
CA GLN A 73 28.41 15.93 44.93
C GLN A 73 27.55 14.98 44.11
N GLY A 74 27.85 13.68 44.19
CA GLY A 74 26.97 12.63 43.65
C GLY A 74 25.61 12.57 44.37
N PRO A 75 24.69 11.71 43.90
CA PRO A 75 23.40 11.49 44.55
C PRO A 75 23.54 11.24 46.05
N SER A 76 22.85 12.03 46.86
CA SER A 76 22.83 11.94 48.32
C SER A 76 21.39 12.08 48.85
N ALA A 77 21.19 11.86 50.15
CA ALA A 77 19.88 12.03 50.76
C ALA A 77 19.41 13.49 50.79
N GLU A 78 20.36 14.43 50.81
CA GLU A 78 20.10 15.88 50.78
C GLU A 78 19.96 16.38 49.33
N HIS A 79 20.68 15.77 48.39
CA HIS A 79 20.65 16.10 46.96
C HIS A 79 20.37 14.86 46.13
N LEU A 80 19.09 14.58 45.85
CA LEU A 80 18.64 13.31 45.24
C LEU A 80 19.31 12.99 43.90
N LEU A 81 19.58 14.00 43.08
CA LEU A 81 20.31 13.85 41.81
C LEU A 81 21.74 14.41 41.88
N GLY A 82 22.21 14.80 43.06
CA GLY A 82 23.49 15.45 43.27
C GLY A 82 23.45 16.96 43.02
N THR A 83 24.63 17.57 43.01
CA THR A 83 24.83 19.01 42.85
C THR A 83 25.78 19.33 41.69
N ASP A 84 25.58 20.49 41.10
CA ASP A 84 26.36 20.95 39.95
C ASP A 84 27.73 21.55 40.34
N SER A 85 28.44 22.11 39.35
CA SER A 85 29.76 22.73 39.55
C SER A 85 29.76 23.96 40.47
N LEU A 86 28.58 24.50 40.78
CA LEU A 86 28.34 25.64 41.65
C LEU A 86 27.55 25.27 42.91
N GLY A 87 27.41 23.97 43.19
CA GLY A 87 26.75 23.44 44.40
C GLY A 87 25.23 23.55 44.38
N ARG A 88 24.63 23.82 43.21
CA ARG A 88 23.17 23.94 43.07
C ARG A 88 22.57 22.55 42.86
N ASP A 89 21.37 22.33 43.40
CA ASP A 89 20.70 21.03 43.32
C ASP A 89 20.28 20.68 41.89
N GLU A 90 20.74 19.54 41.39
CA GLU A 90 20.55 19.13 40.00
C GLU A 90 19.10 18.72 39.71
N LEU A 91 18.37 18.19 40.70
CA LEU A 91 16.95 17.85 40.56
C LEU A 91 16.10 19.11 40.46
N GLU A 92 16.33 20.09 41.33
CA GLU A 92 15.64 21.38 41.29
C GLU A 92 15.87 22.07 39.94
N ARG A 93 17.12 22.07 39.46
CA ARG A 93 17.47 22.62 38.14
C ARG A 93 16.80 21.85 37.00
N LEU A 94 16.73 20.52 37.06
CA LEU A 94 16.07 19.69 36.05
C LEU A 94 14.58 20.02 35.94
N LEU A 95 13.91 20.13 37.09
CA LEU A 95 12.48 20.42 37.18
C LEU A 95 12.16 21.83 36.67
N VAL A 96 12.91 22.85 37.10
CA VAL A 96 12.70 24.23 36.64
C VAL A 96 13.11 24.39 35.17
N GLY A 97 14.19 23.75 34.73
CA GLY A 97 14.67 23.77 33.36
C GLY A 97 13.72 23.13 32.35
N THR A 98 12.84 22.23 32.81
CA THR A 98 11.77 21.65 31.98
C THR A 98 10.88 22.73 31.35
N ARG A 99 10.63 23.84 32.06
CA ARG A 99 9.83 24.97 31.53
C ARG A 99 10.50 25.63 30.33
N VAL A 100 11.79 25.89 30.42
CA VAL A 100 12.56 26.56 29.35
C VAL A 100 12.55 25.71 28.09
N THR A 101 12.75 24.40 28.24
CA THR A 101 12.75 23.46 27.10
C THR A 101 11.36 23.29 26.47
N LEU A 102 10.30 23.12 27.26
CA LEU A 102 8.95 22.94 26.70
C LEU A 102 8.39 24.22 26.07
N LEU A 103 8.62 25.40 26.67
CA LEU A 103 8.15 26.65 26.09
C LEU A 103 8.80 26.91 24.72
N ALA A 104 10.11 26.68 24.61
CA ALA A 104 10.83 26.79 23.35
C ALA A 104 10.26 25.85 22.26
N ALA A 105 9.96 24.59 22.63
CA ALA A 105 9.33 23.63 21.74
C ALA A 105 7.94 24.09 21.27
N VAL A 106 7.12 24.61 22.17
CA VAL A 106 5.77 25.13 21.86
C VAL A 106 5.84 26.36 20.97
N GLU A 107 6.75 27.30 21.23
CA GLU A 107 6.94 28.51 20.42
C GLU A 107 7.24 28.17 18.96
N ALA A 108 8.25 27.33 18.71
CA ALA A 108 8.61 26.92 17.36
C ALA A 108 7.47 26.13 16.68
N LEU A 109 6.79 25.26 17.42
CA LEU A 109 5.69 24.45 16.90
C LEU A 109 4.49 25.31 16.49
N VAL A 110 4.13 26.31 17.29
CA VAL A 110 3.02 27.25 16.99
C VAL A 110 3.34 28.05 15.73
N VAL A 111 4.56 28.56 15.60
CA VAL A 111 5.00 29.29 14.41
C VAL A 111 4.98 28.38 13.17
N ALA A 112 5.57 27.18 13.27
CA ALA A 112 5.61 26.22 12.16
C ALA A 112 4.21 25.80 11.71
N CYS A 113 3.34 25.37 12.64
CA CYS A 113 1.96 24.96 12.32
C CYS A 113 1.14 26.14 11.77
N GLY A 114 1.30 27.32 12.35
CA GLY A 114 0.61 28.55 11.94
C GLY A 114 0.91 28.96 10.51
N LEU A 115 2.12 28.68 10.01
CA LEU A 115 2.51 28.89 8.61
C LEU A 115 2.16 27.69 7.74
N ALA A 116 2.51 26.48 8.18
CA ALA A 116 2.51 25.30 7.35
C ALA A 116 1.11 24.80 7.00
N ILE A 117 0.19 24.78 7.97
CA ILE A 117 -1.19 24.30 7.76
C ILE A 117 -1.92 25.15 6.72
N PRO A 118 -2.02 26.50 6.84
CA PRO A 118 -2.74 27.29 5.86
C PRO A 118 -2.07 27.27 4.48
N ILE A 119 -0.74 27.37 4.40
CA ILE A 119 -0.02 27.39 3.13
C ILE A 119 -0.09 26.03 2.43
N GLY A 120 0.13 24.94 3.16
CA GLY A 120 0.06 23.58 2.62
C GLY A 120 -1.32 23.21 2.09
N ILE A 121 -2.39 23.53 2.83
CA ILE A 121 -3.77 23.31 2.37
C ILE A 121 -4.10 24.18 1.17
N LEU A 122 -3.69 25.45 1.18
CA LEU A 122 -3.92 26.36 0.07
C LEU A 122 -3.23 25.87 -1.21
N ALA A 123 -1.96 25.47 -1.13
CA ALA A 123 -1.20 24.93 -2.27
C ALA A 123 -1.84 23.65 -2.82
N GLY A 124 -2.10 22.67 -1.95
CA GLY A 124 -2.70 21.40 -2.34
C GLY A 124 -4.10 21.56 -2.93
N TYR A 125 -4.95 22.43 -2.35
CA TYR A 125 -6.33 22.60 -2.80
C TYR A 125 -6.46 23.42 -4.09
N ARG A 126 -5.73 24.54 -4.23
CA ARG A 126 -5.89 25.43 -5.40
C ARG A 126 -5.14 24.94 -6.63
N GLY A 127 -4.03 24.20 -6.46
CA GLY A 127 -3.23 23.69 -7.57
C GLY A 127 -2.63 24.79 -8.47
N GLY A 128 -2.05 24.37 -9.59
CA GLY A 128 -1.64 25.26 -10.68
C GLY A 128 -0.51 26.23 -10.32
N ARG A 129 -0.74 27.55 -10.48
CA ARG A 129 0.28 28.58 -10.26
C ARG A 129 0.66 28.76 -8.80
N ILE A 130 -0.31 28.70 -7.88
CA ILE A 130 -0.04 28.83 -6.44
C ILE A 130 0.80 27.65 -5.97
N ASP A 131 0.45 26.46 -6.45
CA ASP A 131 1.16 25.24 -6.11
C ASP A 131 2.63 25.27 -6.55
N ARG A 132 2.89 25.76 -7.76
CA ARG A 132 4.27 25.98 -8.25
C ARG A 132 5.03 27.04 -7.46
N ALA A 133 4.39 28.16 -7.12
CA ALA A 133 5.03 29.23 -6.35
C ALA A 133 5.38 28.77 -4.92
N VAL A 134 4.46 28.05 -4.26
CA VAL A 134 4.71 27.46 -2.94
C VAL A 134 5.78 26.37 -3.03
N GLY A 135 5.74 25.52 -4.07
CA GLY A 135 6.78 24.52 -4.32
C GLY A 135 8.17 25.12 -4.40
N TRP A 136 8.34 26.18 -5.21
CA TRP A 136 9.63 26.89 -5.32
C TRP A 136 10.11 27.45 -3.97
N PHE A 137 9.22 28.07 -3.19
CA PHE A 137 9.58 28.59 -1.87
C PHE A 137 9.95 27.46 -0.89
N VAL A 138 9.24 26.34 -0.95
CA VAL A 138 9.54 25.15 -0.14
C VAL A 138 10.91 24.58 -0.50
N ASP A 139 11.20 24.42 -1.78
CA ASP A 139 12.48 23.88 -2.25
C ASP A 139 13.66 24.81 -1.87
N LEU A 140 13.46 26.12 -2.00
CA LEU A 140 14.43 27.12 -1.52
C LEU A 140 14.64 27.01 0.00
N GLY A 141 13.57 26.91 0.77
CA GLY A 141 13.65 26.79 2.23
C GLY A 141 14.34 25.50 2.69
N LEU A 142 14.11 24.38 2.00
CA LEU A 142 14.76 23.09 2.30
C LEU A 142 16.25 23.07 1.93
N ALA A 143 16.69 23.93 1.03
CA ALA A 143 18.10 24.10 0.71
C ALA A 143 18.88 24.88 1.78
N LEU A 144 18.18 25.59 2.69
CA LEU A 144 18.81 26.39 3.73
C LEU A 144 19.27 25.53 4.92
N PRO A 145 20.53 25.68 5.40
CA PRO A 145 20.99 24.98 6.59
C PRO A 145 20.39 25.61 7.85
N VAL A 146 19.27 25.06 8.32
CA VAL A 146 18.44 25.61 9.41
C VAL A 146 19.26 25.99 10.65
N LEU A 147 20.13 25.09 11.13
CA LEU A 147 20.94 25.33 12.33
C LEU A 147 21.90 26.51 12.17
N ILE A 148 22.54 26.66 11.00
CA ILE A 148 23.48 27.75 10.75
C ILE A 148 22.74 29.08 10.80
N ILE A 149 21.56 29.18 10.17
CA ILE A 149 20.78 30.41 10.18
C ILE A 149 20.28 30.72 11.60
N VAL A 150 19.85 29.73 12.36
CA VAL A 150 19.42 29.92 13.74
C VAL A 150 20.59 30.41 14.60
N ILE A 151 21.81 29.88 14.43
CA ILE A 151 23.02 30.40 15.11
C ILE A 151 23.28 31.87 14.77
N VAL A 152 23.11 32.26 13.50
CA VAL A 152 23.24 33.67 13.08
C VAL A 152 22.17 34.54 13.76
N VAL A 153 20.91 34.09 13.79
CA VAL A 153 19.82 34.81 14.48
C VAL A 153 20.14 34.97 15.96
N VAL A 154 20.57 33.90 16.61
CA VAL A 154 20.96 33.92 18.03
C VAL A 154 22.09 34.93 18.29
N SER A 155 23.07 35.00 17.40
CA SER A 155 24.19 35.96 17.49
C SER A 155 23.72 37.40 17.33
N VAL A 156 22.75 37.66 16.44
CA VAL A 156 22.18 39.00 16.20
C VAL A 156 21.28 39.45 17.35
N PHE A 157 20.49 38.53 17.92
CA PHE A 157 19.52 38.81 18.98
C PHE A 157 20.03 38.44 20.38
N GLN A 158 21.35 38.55 20.61
CA GLN A 158 21.99 38.39 21.93
C GLN A 158 21.54 37.14 22.73
N GLY A 159 21.49 35.96 22.10
CA GLY A 159 21.13 34.75 22.84
C GLY A 159 19.62 34.54 23.08
N SER A 160 18.76 35.40 22.52
CA SER A 160 17.31 35.33 22.73
C SER A 160 16.71 34.00 22.27
N THR A 161 16.19 33.23 23.23
CA THR A 161 15.53 31.93 22.97
C THR A 161 14.28 32.11 22.11
N LEU A 162 13.48 33.15 22.38
CA LEU A 162 12.27 33.44 21.60
C LEU A 162 12.60 33.70 20.12
N ALA A 163 13.61 34.54 19.85
CA ALA A 163 14.01 34.85 18.47
C ALA A 163 14.51 33.59 17.73
N ALA A 164 15.27 32.74 18.43
CA ALA A 164 15.77 31.49 17.89
C ALA A 164 14.64 30.51 17.54
N MET A 165 13.65 30.35 18.43
CA MET A 165 12.53 29.42 18.23
C MET A 165 11.55 29.91 17.17
N ILE A 166 11.32 31.22 17.07
CA ILE A 166 10.57 31.80 15.95
C ILE A 166 11.29 31.51 14.63
N ALA A 167 12.60 31.77 14.55
CA ALA A 167 13.39 31.49 13.35
C ALA A 167 13.38 30.00 13.00
N PHE A 168 13.55 29.11 13.97
CA PHE A 168 13.49 27.67 13.77
C PHE A 168 12.10 27.23 13.28
N GLY A 169 11.02 27.76 13.84
CA GLY A 169 9.65 27.50 13.39
C GLY A 169 9.40 27.94 11.94
N VAL A 170 9.86 29.13 11.55
CA VAL A 170 9.75 29.65 10.17
C VAL A 170 10.55 28.77 9.19
N LEU A 171 11.80 28.45 9.53
CA LEU A 171 12.70 27.66 8.69
C LEU A 171 12.31 26.18 8.62
N GLY A 172 11.61 25.67 9.64
CA GLY A 172 11.06 24.31 9.67
C GLY A 172 9.72 24.16 8.95
N ALA A 173 8.98 25.25 8.73
CA ALA A 173 7.68 25.23 8.06
C ALA A 173 7.68 24.63 6.63
N PRO A 174 8.68 24.86 5.75
CA PRO A 174 8.75 24.27 4.41
C PRO A 174 8.56 22.76 4.36
N GLY A 175 9.22 22.00 5.23
CA GLY A 175 9.08 20.55 5.31
C GLY A 175 7.64 20.13 5.63
N GLN A 176 7.00 20.81 6.59
CA GLN A 176 5.62 20.55 6.95
C GLN A 176 4.64 20.96 5.83
N ILE A 177 4.86 22.10 5.16
CA ILE A 177 4.07 22.55 4.01
C ILE A 177 4.04 21.47 2.93
N ARG A 178 5.21 20.88 2.62
CA ARG A 178 5.34 19.82 1.61
C ARG A 178 4.49 18.59 1.96
N VAL A 179 4.56 18.13 3.21
CA VAL A 179 3.80 16.96 3.66
C VAL A 179 2.30 17.24 3.66
N ILE A 180 1.87 18.38 4.23
CA ILE A 180 0.45 18.78 4.27
C ILE A 180 -0.11 18.91 2.85
N ARG A 181 0.63 19.56 1.94
CA ARG A 181 0.28 19.66 0.52
C ARG A 181 0.08 18.27 -0.09
N SER A 182 1.02 17.35 0.12
CA SER A 182 0.94 15.99 -0.43
C SER A 182 -0.29 15.21 0.08
N ALA A 183 -0.68 15.43 1.35
CA ALA A 183 -1.87 14.83 1.94
C ALA A 183 -3.19 15.42 1.40
N VAL A 184 -3.17 16.68 0.96
CA VAL A 184 -4.36 17.37 0.41
C VAL A 184 -4.65 16.98 -1.03
N LEU A 185 -3.61 16.69 -1.83
CA LEU A 185 -3.75 16.33 -3.25
C LEU A 185 -4.76 15.20 -3.51
N PRO A 186 -4.71 14.03 -2.84
CA PRO A 186 -5.69 12.98 -3.07
C PRO A 186 -7.07 13.36 -2.53
N VAL A 187 -7.13 14.05 -1.38
CA VAL A 187 -8.39 14.43 -0.73
C VAL A 187 -9.20 15.42 -1.56
N ARG A 188 -8.56 16.31 -2.31
CA ARG A 188 -9.28 17.30 -3.13
C ARG A 188 -10.04 16.66 -4.31
N GLU A 189 -9.61 15.49 -4.77
CA GLU A 189 -10.22 14.73 -5.88
C GLU A 189 -11.36 13.81 -5.43
N GLU A 190 -11.61 13.73 -4.11
CA GLU A 190 -12.71 12.92 -3.57
C GLU A 190 -14.09 13.43 -4.01
N LEU A 191 -15.01 12.49 -4.24
CA LEU A 191 -16.35 12.77 -4.78
C LEU A 191 -17.16 13.75 -3.90
N TYR A 192 -16.99 13.69 -2.58
CA TYR A 192 -17.70 14.60 -1.66
C TYR A 192 -17.17 16.05 -1.75
N VAL A 193 -15.88 16.23 -2.08
CA VAL A 193 -15.29 17.56 -2.31
C VAL A 193 -15.72 18.10 -3.67
N ALA A 194 -15.83 17.24 -4.68
CA ALA A 194 -16.41 17.60 -5.97
C ALA A 194 -17.89 18.01 -5.83
N ALA A 195 -18.68 17.25 -5.08
CA ALA A 195 -20.08 17.58 -4.77
C ALA A 195 -20.20 18.92 -4.05
N ALA A 196 -19.38 19.16 -3.01
CA ALA A 196 -19.35 20.44 -2.28
C ALA A 196 -19.06 21.64 -3.21
N ARG A 197 -18.14 21.48 -4.18
CA ARG A 197 -17.84 22.51 -5.20
C ARG A 197 -19.04 22.79 -6.11
N VAL A 198 -19.72 21.75 -6.57
CA VAL A 198 -20.90 21.87 -7.46
C VAL A 198 -22.09 22.52 -6.72
N THR A 199 -22.24 22.24 -5.43
CA THR A 199 -23.27 22.89 -4.57
C THR A 199 -22.99 24.37 -4.26
N GLY A 200 -21.88 24.93 -4.74
CA GLY A 200 -21.56 26.35 -4.55
C GLY A 200 -20.98 26.72 -3.18
N LEU A 201 -20.53 25.76 -2.38
CA LEU A 201 -19.88 26.04 -1.10
C LEU A 201 -18.57 26.81 -1.31
N SER A 202 -18.27 27.74 -0.40
CA SER A 202 -17.07 28.57 -0.52
C SER A 202 -15.79 27.75 -0.37
N ARG A 203 -14.73 28.12 -1.11
CA ARG A 203 -13.44 27.42 -1.08
C ARG A 203 -12.84 27.33 0.33
N ILE A 204 -12.98 28.39 1.12
CA ILE A 204 -12.52 28.45 2.51
C ILE A 204 -13.33 27.50 3.38
N TYR A 205 -14.65 27.42 3.17
CA TYR A 205 -15.51 26.49 3.88
C TYR A 205 -15.13 25.03 3.60
N ILE A 206 -14.86 24.69 2.33
CA ILE A 206 -14.40 23.36 1.91
C ILE A 206 -13.04 23.04 2.55
N MET A 207 -12.07 23.95 2.46
CA MET A 207 -10.75 23.75 3.08
C MET A 207 -10.84 23.49 4.59
N ARG A 208 -11.62 24.30 5.32
CA ARG A 208 -11.72 24.22 6.79
C ARG A 208 -12.57 23.03 7.28
N HIS A 209 -13.67 22.70 6.61
CA HIS A 209 -14.65 21.73 7.12
C HIS A 209 -14.59 20.36 6.42
N HIS A 210 -14.04 20.28 5.20
CA HIS A 210 -13.99 19.03 4.43
C HIS A 210 -12.58 18.48 4.26
N ILE A 211 -11.57 19.35 4.12
CA ILE A 211 -10.18 18.95 3.87
C ILE A 211 -9.41 18.84 5.19
N LEU A 212 -9.39 19.90 6.00
CA LEU A 212 -8.62 19.94 7.25
C LEU A 212 -8.91 18.76 8.20
N PRO A 213 -10.18 18.35 8.45
CA PRO A 213 -10.46 17.20 9.30
C PRO A 213 -9.89 15.89 8.74
N ARG A 214 -9.93 15.71 7.41
CA ARG A 214 -9.47 14.51 6.71
C ARG A 214 -7.95 14.34 6.77
N ILE A 215 -7.20 15.43 6.74
CA ILE A 215 -5.73 15.44 6.79
C ILE A 215 -5.17 15.68 8.20
N SER A 216 -6.03 15.76 9.23
CA SER A 216 -5.61 16.01 10.61
C SER A 216 -4.61 14.98 11.13
N GLY A 217 -4.63 13.75 10.59
CA GLY A 217 -3.68 12.71 10.96
C GLY A 217 -2.24 13.04 10.60
N PRO A 218 -1.92 13.19 9.30
CA PRO A 218 -0.60 13.63 8.87
C PRO A 218 -0.13 14.93 9.56
N ILE A 219 -1.04 15.88 9.82
CA ILE A 219 -0.71 17.12 10.55
C ILE A 219 -0.24 16.81 11.98
N LEU A 220 -0.97 15.99 12.74
CA LEU A 220 -0.62 15.64 14.12
C LEU A 220 0.70 14.87 14.20
N VAL A 221 0.94 13.96 13.26
CA VAL A 221 2.20 13.20 13.17
C VAL A 221 3.38 14.14 12.94
N GLN A 222 3.28 15.03 11.94
CA GLN A 222 4.35 15.98 11.63
C GLN A 222 4.59 16.98 12.77
N ALA A 223 3.53 17.45 13.43
CA ALA A 223 3.65 18.31 14.60
C ALA A 223 4.42 17.62 15.74
N SER A 224 4.14 16.33 15.99
CA SER A 224 4.83 15.55 17.03
C SER A 224 6.32 15.35 16.72
N LEU A 225 6.64 14.91 15.49
CA LEU A 225 8.03 14.73 15.06
C LEU A 225 8.82 16.04 15.08
N PHE A 226 8.18 17.14 14.65
CA PHE A 226 8.79 18.47 14.68
C PHE A 226 9.07 18.94 16.11
N ALA A 227 8.15 18.71 17.05
CA ALA A 227 8.37 19.05 18.46
C ALA A 227 9.61 18.34 19.03
N GLY A 228 9.80 17.05 18.72
CA GLY A 228 11.00 16.31 19.10
C GLY A 228 12.28 16.89 18.49
N ALA A 229 12.26 17.27 17.20
CA ALA A 229 13.38 17.90 16.53
C ALA A 229 13.74 19.27 17.13
N VAL A 230 12.74 20.07 17.52
CA VAL A 230 12.96 21.36 18.20
C VAL A 230 13.64 21.16 19.56
N VAL A 231 13.17 20.21 20.37
CA VAL A 231 13.79 19.91 21.68
C VAL A 231 15.27 19.57 21.52
N LEU A 232 15.63 18.72 20.55
CA LEU A 232 17.02 18.37 20.27
C LEU A 232 17.84 19.57 19.79
N ALA A 233 17.31 20.36 18.85
CA ALA A 233 18.02 21.52 18.31
C ALA A 233 18.23 22.61 19.37
N GLN A 234 17.21 22.90 20.17
CA GLN A 234 17.28 23.86 21.26
C GLN A 234 18.26 23.39 22.34
N ALA A 235 18.20 22.12 22.75
CA ALA A 235 19.16 21.57 23.71
C ALA A 235 20.59 21.62 23.18
N GLY A 236 20.81 21.35 21.89
CA GLY A 236 22.13 21.47 21.25
C GLY A 236 22.65 22.91 21.23
N LEU A 237 21.80 23.89 20.92
CA LEU A 237 22.19 25.31 20.94
C LEU A 237 22.45 25.81 22.36
N ALA A 238 21.64 25.40 23.34
CA ALA A 238 21.86 25.70 24.76
C ALA A 238 23.12 25.01 25.31
N PHE A 239 23.43 23.80 24.83
CA PHE A 239 24.67 23.08 25.15
C PHE A 239 25.90 23.85 24.64
N LEU A 240 25.85 24.42 23.44
CA LEU A 240 26.90 25.29 22.89
C LEU A 240 26.96 26.67 23.58
N ASN A 241 26.16 26.88 24.63
CA ASN A 241 26.03 28.14 25.36
C ASN A 241 25.59 29.32 24.46
N LEU A 242 24.88 29.02 23.37
CA LEU A 242 24.33 30.02 22.45
C LEU A 242 22.93 30.46 22.87
N LEU A 243 22.22 29.67 23.68
CA LEU A 243 20.86 29.98 24.15
C LEU A 243 20.77 30.05 25.67
N GLY A 244 19.99 31.03 26.14
CA GLY A 244 19.62 31.21 27.54
C GLY A 244 20.60 32.11 28.30
N ASP A 245 20.09 32.83 29.29
CA ASP A 245 20.87 33.69 30.16
C ASP A 245 21.22 32.95 31.46
N PRO A 246 22.49 32.57 31.71
CA PRO A 246 22.90 32.08 33.02
C PRO A 246 22.51 33.12 34.09
N PRO A 247 21.87 32.72 35.20
CA PRO A 247 21.94 31.39 35.83
C PRO A 247 20.76 30.45 35.56
N ALA A 248 19.80 30.83 34.70
CA ALA A 248 18.57 30.05 34.49
C ALA A 248 18.89 28.64 33.95
N PRO A 249 18.31 27.56 34.52
CA PRO A 249 18.60 26.21 34.07
C PRO A 249 17.86 25.87 32.77
N SER A 250 18.54 25.14 31.89
CA SER A 250 17.94 24.45 30.73
C SER A 250 18.62 23.09 30.57
N TRP A 251 17.92 22.10 30.02
CA TRP A 251 18.50 20.76 29.86
C TRP A 251 19.79 20.75 29.03
N GLY A 252 19.89 21.62 28.02
CA GLY A 252 21.12 21.76 27.22
C GLY A 252 22.30 22.34 28.01
N GLN A 253 22.07 23.40 28.79
CA GLN A 253 23.13 24.00 29.63
C GLN A 253 23.56 23.07 30.77
N MET A 254 22.62 22.34 31.37
CA MET A 254 22.93 21.32 32.38
C MET A 254 23.82 20.22 31.79
N MET A 255 23.54 19.80 30.55
CA MET A 255 24.36 18.83 29.84
C MET A 255 25.76 19.38 29.49
N ASN A 256 25.88 20.69 29.20
CA ASN A 256 27.17 21.34 29.00
C ASN A 256 28.00 21.33 30.30
N ASP A 257 27.40 21.73 31.42
CA ASP A 257 28.06 21.70 32.74
C ASP A 257 28.49 20.27 33.11
N GLY A 258 27.64 19.28 32.86
CA GLY A 258 28.00 17.87 33.05
C GLY A 258 29.16 17.41 32.14
N THR A 259 29.29 17.96 30.94
CA THR A 259 30.38 17.64 30.00
C THR A 259 31.70 18.28 30.41
N GLU A 260 31.68 19.53 30.86
CA GLU A 260 32.87 20.23 31.39
C GLU A 260 33.42 19.54 32.64
N ASN A 261 32.54 18.91 33.43
CA ASN A 261 32.90 18.24 34.68
C ASN A 261 32.94 16.70 34.56
N ILE A 262 32.87 16.14 33.35
CA ILE A 262 32.67 14.70 33.12
C ILE A 262 33.76 13.82 33.73
N VAL A 263 35.00 14.32 33.79
CA VAL A 263 36.14 13.58 34.35
C VAL A 263 36.04 13.48 35.87
N GLN A 264 35.47 14.49 36.53
CA GLN A 264 35.37 14.54 37.99
C GLN A 264 34.10 13.89 38.48
N GLN A 265 33.00 14.12 37.77
CA GLN A 265 31.69 13.59 38.11
C GLN A 265 30.90 13.23 36.84
N PRO A 266 31.05 11.99 36.33
CA PRO A 266 30.35 11.52 35.13
C PRO A 266 28.82 11.49 35.27
N TRP A 267 28.29 11.57 36.50
CA TRP A 267 26.86 11.48 36.78
C TRP A 267 26.05 12.65 36.20
N LEU A 268 26.60 13.86 36.19
CA LEU A 268 25.85 15.09 35.86
C LEU A 268 25.27 15.13 34.44
N ILE A 269 25.83 14.36 33.50
CA ILE A 269 25.30 14.31 32.13
C ILE A 269 24.01 13.50 32.00
N TRP A 270 23.78 12.53 32.90
CA TRP A 270 22.72 11.54 32.75
C TRP A 270 21.32 12.10 33.02
N PRO A 271 21.05 12.84 34.12
CA PRO A 271 19.70 13.34 34.38
C PRO A 271 19.10 14.19 33.25
N PRO A 272 19.76 15.25 32.73
CA PRO A 272 19.21 16.03 31.62
C PRO A 272 19.16 15.22 30.31
N GLY A 273 20.13 14.32 30.08
CA GLY A 273 20.17 13.45 28.89
C GLY A 273 19.00 12.45 28.85
N ILE A 274 18.67 11.81 29.97
CA ILE A 274 17.55 10.87 30.08
C ILE A 274 16.22 11.61 29.92
N ALA A 275 16.05 12.78 30.55
CA ALA A 275 14.85 13.60 30.40
C ALA A 275 14.62 13.98 28.93
N MET A 276 15.67 14.40 28.22
CA MET A 276 15.62 14.71 26.79
C MET A 276 15.29 13.47 25.96
N MET A 277 15.97 12.33 26.18
CA MET A 277 15.74 11.08 25.46
C MET A 277 14.28 10.61 25.59
N LEU A 278 13.74 10.57 26.82
CA LEU A 278 12.36 10.16 27.07
C LEU A 278 11.36 11.11 26.41
N THR A 279 11.64 12.41 26.42
CA THR A 279 10.78 13.43 25.78
C THR A 279 10.73 13.28 24.27
N VAL A 280 11.90 13.14 23.63
CA VAL A 280 11.99 12.94 22.18
C VAL A 280 11.33 11.64 21.76
N MET A 281 11.56 10.56 22.52
CA MET A 281 10.94 9.26 22.27
C MET A 281 9.42 9.30 22.46
N ALA A 282 8.92 10.03 23.48
CA ALA A 282 7.49 10.23 23.67
C ALA A 282 6.84 10.96 22.49
N PHE A 283 7.49 11.99 21.94
CA PHE A 283 7.02 12.65 20.72
C PHE A 283 7.07 11.75 19.48
N GLY A 284 8.11 10.92 19.33
CA GLY A 284 8.21 9.94 18.24
C GLY A 284 7.07 8.92 18.27
N PHE A 285 6.92 8.21 19.38
CA PHE A 285 5.86 7.20 19.54
C PHE A 285 4.45 7.78 19.51
N LEU A 286 4.26 9.02 20.00
CA LEU A 286 2.97 9.69 19.87
C LEU A 286 2.62 9.94 18.39
N GLY A 287 3.60 10.27 17.54
CA GLY A 287 3.42 10.36 16.09
C GLY A 287 2.96 9.04 15.47
N ASP A 288 3.66 7.95 15.74
CA ASP A 288 3.32 6.62 15.17
C ASP A 288 1.92 6.15 15.60
N THR A 289 1.59 6.33 16.89
CA THR A 289 0.26 5.95 17.41
C THR A 289 -0.86 6.78 16.79
N PHE A 290 -0.65 8.07 16.47
CA PHE A 290 -1.61 8.86 15.70
C PHE A 290 -1.81 8.29 14.30
N GLN A 291 -0.73 7.97 13.56
CA GLN A 291 -0.81 7.40 12.22
C GLN A 291 -1.63 6.12 12.20
N GLU A 292 -1.34 5.21 13.13
CA GLU A 292 -2.05 3.94 13.24
C GLU A 292 -3.53 4.11 13.64
N ALA A 293 -3.85 4.97 14.62
CA ALA A 293 -5.23 5.20 15.09
C ALA A 293 -6.15 5.81 14.01
N LEU A 294 -5.55 6.52 13.05
CA LEU A 294 -6.23 7.15 11.91
C LEU A 294 -6.30 6.21 10.70
N SER A 295 -5.33 5.31 10.50
CA SER A 295 -5.39 4.25 9.48
C SER A 295 -6.53 3.23 9.74
N GLU A 296 -6.92 3.03 11.00
CA GLU A 296 -8.04 2.15 11.38
C GLU A 296 -9.42 2.65 10.93
N ASN A 297 -9.56 3.86 10.40
CA ASN A 297 -10.81 4.31 9.75
C ASN A 297 -11.15 3.55 8.47
N TRP A 298 -10.21 2.76 7.93
CA TRP A 298 -10.41 1.97 6.71
C TRP A 298 -10.97 0.56 6.97
N ARG A 299 -11.08 0.13 8.24
CA ARG A 299 -11.65 -1.17 8.61
C ARG A 299 -12.99 -0.97 9.31
N ALA A 300 -14.09 -1.23 8.61
CA ALA A 300 -15.40 -1.32 9.22
C ALA A 300 -15.36 -2.36 10.38
N PRO A 301 -15.86 -2.03 11.58
CA PRO A 301 -15.86 -2.99 12.68
C PRO A 301 -16.90 -4.08 12.39
N VAL A 302 -16.44 -5.29 12.11
CA VAL A 302 -17.28 -6.50 12.13
C VAL A 302 -17.73 -6.70 13.57
N ARG A 303 -18.96 -6.26 13.88
CA ARG A 303 -19.54 -6.31 15.22
C ARG A 303 -19.83 -7.78 15.58
N ARG A 304 -18.90 -8.38 16.32
CA ARG A 304 -19.03 -9.72 16.90
C ARG A 304 -20.14 -9.70 17.96
N LYS A 305 -21.34 -10.17 17.63
CA LYS A 305 -22.38 -10.51 18.62
C LYS A 305 -22.35 -12.01 18.89
N ARG A 306 -22.10 -12.34 20.16
CA ARG A 306 -22.20 -13.61 20.88
C ARG A 306 -22.90 -14.75 20.13
N GLY A 307 -22.11 -15.76 19.78
CA GLY A 307 -22.59 -17.09 19.42
C GLY A 307 -23.15 -17.81 20.64
N ARG A 308 -24.41 -18.27 20.51
CA ARG A 308 -24.90 -19.54 21.09
C ARG A 308 -26.31 -19.94 20.65
N ARG A 309 -26.98 -19.17 19.77
CA ARG A 309 -28.28 -19.57 19.17
C ARG A 309 -28.24 -19.80 17.64
N MET A 310 -27.08 -19.66 17.01
CA MET A 310 -26.91 -19.78 15.55
C MET A 310 -26.24 -21.10 15.12
N LEU A 311 -26.36 -22.16 15.94
CA LEU A 311 -25.93 -23.51 15.56
C LEU A 311 -27.14 -24.42 15.24
N ASP A 312 -28.33 -24.11 15.74
CA ASP A 312 -29.55 -24.85 15.39
C ASP A 312 -30.29 -24.31 14.15
N GLY A 313 -30.00 -23.06 13.74
CA GLY A 313 -30.56 -22.45 12.52
C GLY A 313 -29.78 -22.75 11.23
N LEU A 314 -28.60 -23.37 11.32
CA LEU A 314 -27.73 -23.65 10.16
C LEU A 314 -28.02 -24.98 9.46
N ARG A 315 -29.07 -25.70 9.87
CA ARG A 315 -29.61 -26.84 9.11
C ARG A 315 -30.58 -26.42 7.98
N GLY A 316 -30.93 -25.14 7.87
CA GLY A 316 -32.02 -24.67 7.01
C GLY A 316 -31.66 -23.66 5.91
N HIS A 317 -30.42 -23.17 5.80
CA HIS A 317 -30.04 -22.21 4.76
C HIS A 317 -29.02 -22.81 3.80
N GLY A 318 -29.51 -23.16 2.61
CA GLY A 318 -28.74 -23.71 1.51
C GLY A 318 -27.60 -22.81 1.09
N LEU A 319 -26.38 -23.31 1.28
CA LEU A 319 -25.17 -22.84 0.62
C LEU A 319 -25.17 -23.38 -0.81
N VAL A 320 -24.77 -22.50 -1.73
CA VAL A 320 -24.61 -22.62 -3.19
C VAL A 320 -24.83 -24.02 -3.75
N ARG A 321 -25.98 -24.20 -4.40
CA ARG A 321 -26.23 -25.34 -5.28
C ARG A 321 -25.57 -25.00 -6.63
N LEU A 322 -24.42 -25.60 -6.92
CA LEU A 322 -23.93 -25.68 -8.30
C LEU A 322 -25.04 -26.38 -9.10
N GLN A 323 -25.67 -25.65 -10.01
CA GLN A 323 -26.62 -26.25 -10.93
C GLN A 323 -25.78 -26.96 -12.01
N PRO A 324 -25.85 -28.29 -12.13
CA PRO A 324 -25.18 -28.97 -13.23
C PRO A 324 -25.72 -28.40 -14.55
N VAL A 325 -24.82 -27.88 -15.38
CA VAL A 325 -25.14 -27.51 -16.76
C VAL A 325 -25.58 -28.79 -17.48
N PRO A 326 -26.70 -28.79 -18.21
CA PRO A 326 -27.07 -29.95 -19.03
C PRO A 326 -25.95 -30.21 -20.04
N ALA A 327 -25.40 -31.42 -20.03
CA ALA A 327 -24.39 -31.85 -20.99
C ALA A 327 -24.93 -31.68 -22.42
N ALA A 328 -24.51 -30.60 -23.09
CA ALA A 328 -24.76 -30.41 -24.49
C ALA A 328 -23.74 -31.26 -25.25
N GLY A 329 -24.26 -32.25 -25.99
CA GLY A 329 -23.58 -33.22 -26.84
C GLY A 329 -22.09 -33.00 -27.09
N ALA A 330 -21.29 -33.94 -26.57
CA ALA A 330 -19.89 -34.13 -26.91
C ALA A 330 -19.71 -34.16 -28.43
N THR A 331 -19.12 -33.10 -28.99
CA THR A 331 -18.51 -33.14 -30.31
C THR A 331 -17.08 -33.63 -30.12
N GLY A 332 -16.95 -34.95 -30.01
CA GLY A 332 -15.66 -35.64 -30.06
C GLY A 332 -15.06 -35.50 -31.45
N GLY A 333 -14.02 -34.67 -31.56
CA GLY A 333 -13.09 -34.62 -32.67
C GLY A 333 -11.73 -34.23 -32.13
N GLU A 334 -10.80 -35.20 -32.07
CA GLU A 334 -9.35 -35.04 -31.89
C GLU A 334 -8.87 -33.90 -30.95
N ARG A 335 -9.17 -33.99 -29.64
CA ARG A 335 -8.57 -33.13 -28.60
C ARG A 335 -7.60 -33.93 -27.70
N ALA A 336 -6.78 -34.79 -28.29
CA ALA A 336 -6.05 -35.83 -27.53
C ALA A 336 -4.76 -35.36 -26.81
N ASP A 337 -4.25 -34.15 -27.09
CA ASP A 337 -2.93 -33.68 -26.60
C ASP A 337 -2.96 -32.43 -25.69
N ALA A 338 -4.14 -31.91 -25.32
CA ALA A 338 -4.24 -30.71 -24.48
C ALA A 338 -4.42 -31.05 -22.99
N LEU A 339 -3.56 -30.49 -22.14
CA LEU A 339 -3.64 -30.62 -20.68
C LEU A 339 -4.81 -29.82 -20.09
N LEU A 340 -5.02 -28.59 -20.59
CA LEU A 340 -6.13 -27.72 -20.23
C LEU A 340 -6.86 -27.27 -21.50
N VAL A 341 -8.18 -27.36 -21.50
CA VAL A 341 -9.06 -26.80 -22.53
C VAL A 341 -10.09 -25.91 -21.83
N VAL A 342 -10.12 -24.64 -22.21
CA VAL A 342 -11.17 -23.69 -21.84
C VAL A 342 -12.00 -23.45 -23.09
N ASP A 343 -13.26 -23.82 -23.07
CA ASP A 343 -14.16 -23.72 -24.24
C ASP A 343 -15.34 -22.82 -23.90
N ASP A 344 -15.48 -21.71 -24.65
CA ASP A 344 -16.61 -20.79 -24.59
C ASP A 344 -16.96 -20.26 -23.18
N LEU A 345 -15.93 -20.03 -22.37
CA LEU A 345 -16.04 -19.58 -20.98
C LEU A 345 -16.74 -18.23 -20.88
N THR A 346 -17.86 -18.22 -20.16
CA THR A 346 -18.61 -17.00 -19.80
C THR A 346 -18.77 -16.94 -18.29
N VAL A 347 -18.34 -15.82 -17.71
CA VAL A 347 -18.33 -15.59 -16.26
C VAL A 347 -19.16 -14.35 -15.98
N GLU A 348 -20.07 -14.47 -15.03
CA GLU A 348 -20.97 -13.41 -14.59
C GLU A 348 -20.79 -13.11 -13.11
N LEU A 349 -20.80 -11.83 -12.74
CA LEU A 349 -20.80 -11.39 -11.35
C LEU A 349 -22.19 -10.86 -10.95
N PRO A 350 -22.63 -11.12 -9.71
CA PRO A 350 -23.89 -10.56 -9.24
C PRO A 350 -23.80 -9.04 -9.09
N SER A 351 -24.84 -8.35 -9.54
CA SER A 351 -25.02 -6.90 -9.32
C SER A 351 -26.47 -6.60 -8.95
N ALA A 352 -26.71 -5.42 -8.37
CA ALA A 352 -28.04 -4.98 -7.97
C ALA A 352 -29.03 -4.91 -9.15
N GLY A 353 -28.53 -4.74 -10.38
CA GLY A 353 -29.30 -4.72 -11.62
C GLY A 353 -29.41 -6.07 -12.34
N GLY A 354 -28.96 -7.17 -11.73
CA GLY A 354 -28.85 -8.49 -12.37
C GLY A 354 -27.39 -8.92 -12.58
N PRO A 355 -27.14 -10.16 -13.03
CA PRO A 355 -25.79 -10.64 -13.31
C PRO A 355 -25.16 -9.84 -14.46
N ILE A 356 -23.90 -9.47 -14.30
CA ILE A 356 -23.12 -8.71 -15.29
C ILE A 356 -21.99 -9.61 -15.80
N PRO A 357 -21.89 -9.85 -17.12
CA PRO A 357 -20.79 -10.61 -17.68
C PRO A 357 -19.47 -9.85 -17.49
N VAL A 358 -18.43 -10.57 -17.10
CA VAL A 358 -17.05 -10.07 -16.96
C VAL A 358 -16.06 -10.80 -17.86
N VAL A 359 -16.42 -12.00 -18.31
CA VAL A 359 -15.76 -12.76 -19.39
C VAL A 359 -16.85 -13.34 -20.27
N GLN A 360 -16.69 -13.34 -21.59
CA GLN A 360 -17.71 -13.77 -22.54
C GLN A 360 -17.11 -14.58 -23.69
N GLY A 361 -17.40 -15.88 -23.71
CA GLY A 361 -17.01 -16.80 -24.78
C GLY A 361 -15.50 -16.92 -24.99
N ALA A 362 -14.70 -16.86 -23.92
CA ALA A 362 -13.25 -17.04 -24.01
C ALA A 362 -12.92 -18.52 -24.26
N SER A 363 -12.11 -18.80 -25.29
CA SER A 363 -11.71 -20.17 -25.64
C SER A 363 -10.21 -20.24 -25.92
N PHE A 364 -9.52 -21.21 -25.32
CA PHE A 364 -8.10 -21.49 -25.54
C PHE A 364 -7.74 -22.86 -24.95
N GLU A 365 -6.57 -23.38 -25.32
CA GLU A 365 -6.03 -24.62 -24.76
C GLU A 365 -4.57 -24.45 -24.36
N ILE A 366 -4.06 -25.35 -23.53
CA ILE A 366 -2.66 -25.44 -23.11
C ILE A 366 -2.26 -26.92 -23.18
N GLY A 367 -1.19 -27.21 -23.93
CA GLY A 367 -0.55 -28.53 -24.01
C GLY A 367 0.32 -28.85 -22.79
N GLU A 368 0.79 -30.09 -22.69
CA GLU A 368 1.76 -30.46 -21.66
C GLU A 368 3.10 -29.73 -21.87
N GLY A 369 3.69 -29.22 -20.79
CA GLY A 369 4.93 -28.44 -20.85
C GLY A 369 4.85 -27.12 -21.61
N GLU A 370 3.70 -26.75 -22.16
CA GLU A 370 3.55 -25.52 -22.94
C GLU A 370 3.41 -24.29 -22.04
N THR A 371 4.01 -23.17 -22.44
CA THR A 371 3.71 -21.86 -21.84
C THR A 371 2.79 -21.01 -22.71
N VAL A 372 1.60 -20.70 -22.19
CA VAL A 372 0.60 -19.84 -22.85
C VAL A 372 0.43 -18.54 -22.07
N GLY A 373 0.50 -17.42 -22.79
CA GLY A 373 0.31 -16.08 -22.23
C GLY A 373 -1.11 -15.57 -22.37
N ILE A 374 -1.64 -14.89 -21.36
CA ILE A 374 -2.83 -14.02 -21.47
C ILE A 374 -2.41 -12.57 -21.25
N VAL A 375 -2.68 -11.73 -22.24
CA VAL A 375 -2.28 -10.31 -22.26
C VAL A 375 -3.45 -9.38 -22.55
N GLY A 376 -3.33 -8.12 -22.14
CA GLY A 376 -4.34 -7.07 -22.36
C GLY A 376 -4.28 -5.99 -21.29
N GLU A 377 -5.01 -4.89 -21.50
CA GLU A 377 -5.10 -3.77 -20.54
C GLU A 377 -5.66 -4.21 -19.17
N SER A 378 -5.47 -3.38 -18.13
CA SER A 378 -6.10 -3.62 -16.83
C SER A 378 -7.64 -3.66 -16.95
N GLY A 379 -8.28 -4.61 -16.28
CA GLY A 379 -9.75 -4.76 -16.29
C GLY A 379 -10.35 -5.46 -17.52
N CYS A 380 -9.55 -6.05 -18.41
CA CYS A 380 -10.08 -6.77 -19.59
C CYS A 380 -10.53 -8.22 -19.33
N GLY A 381 -10.36 -8.75 -18.11
CA GLY A 381 -10.85 -10.09 -17.72
C GLY A 381 -9.79 -11.19 -17.58
N LYS A 382 -8.48 -10.86 -17.63
CA LYS A 382 -7.38 -11.85 -17.53
C LYS A 382 -7.40 -12.65 -16.23
N THR A 383 -7.29 -11.95 -15.09
CA THR A 383 -7.38 -12.57 -13.75
C THR A 383 -8.68 -13.33 -13.55
N MET A 384 -9.81 -12.79 -14.04
CA MET A 384 -11.10 -13.50 -13.96
C MET A 384 -11.08 -14.83 -14.72
N THR A 385 -10.48 -14.86 -15.90
CA THR A 385 -10.30 -16.07 -16.71
C THR A 385 -9.43 -17.09 -15.97
N ALA A 386 -8.27 -16.65 -15.46
CA ALA A 386 -7.35 -17.49 -14.70
C ALA A 386 -7.98 -18.06 -13.42
N MET A 387 -8.67 -17.23 -12.62
CA MET A 387 -9.34 -17.67 -11.39
C MET A 387 -10.51 -18.61 -11.65
N SER A 388 -11.17 -18.50 -12.81
CA SER A 388 -12.29 -19.37 -13.18
C SER A 388 -11.84 -20.82 -13.37
N ILE A 389 -10.62 -21.05 -13.86
CA ILE A 389 -10.03 -22.40 -13.97
C ILE A 389 -9.97 -23.09 -12.61
N LEU A 390 -9.65 -22.34 -11.56
CA LEU A 390 -9.60 -22.85 -10.19
C LEU A 390 -10.96 -22.80 -9.49
N GLY A 391 -12.02 -22.29 -10.11
CA GLY A 391 -13.32 -22.04 -9.46
C GLY A 391 -13.24 -21.01 -8.33
N LEU A 392 -12.30 -20.07 -8.39
CA LEU A 392 -12.07 -19.01 -7.38
C LEU A 392 -12.65 -17.65 -7.81
N VAL A 393 -13.81 -17.67 -8.47
CA VAL A 393 -14.48 -16.46 -8.97
C VAL A 393 -14.94 -15.57 -7.79
N PRO A 394 -14.52 -14.30 -7.71
CA PRO A 394 -14.87 -13.42 -6.59
C PRO A 394 -16.36 -13.06 -6.54
N GLY A 395 -16.82 -12.63 -5.37
CA GLY A 395 -18.13 -11.98 -5.22
C GLY A 395 -19.35 -12.87 -5.48
N ASN A 396 -19.23 -14.19 -5.33
CA ASN A 396 -20.24 -15.18 -5.73
C ASN A 396 -20.57 -15.16 -7.23
N GLY A 397 -19.58 -14.83 -8.06
CA GLY A 397 -19.72 -14.98 -9.51
C GLY A 397 -19.92 -16.43 -9.94
N THR A 398 -20.52 -16.61 -11.11
CA THR A 398 -20.88 -17.91 -11.67
C THR A 398 -20.35 -18.05 -13.08
N ILE A 399 -19.88 -19.25 -13.43
CA ILE A 399 -19.64 -19.65 -14.81
C ILE A 399 -21.02 -19.96 -15.40
N SER A 400 -21.55 -19.08 -16.26
CA SER A 400 -22.90 -19.22 -16.82
C SER A 400 -22.93 -20.08 -18.09
N ARG A 401 -21.80 -20.19 -18.79
CA ARG A 401 -21.62 -20.98 -20.01
C ARG A 401 -20.15 -21.38 -20.18
N GLY A 402 -19.91 -22.48 -20.87
CA GLY A 402 -18.59 -22.98 -21.21
C GLY A 402 -18.17 -24.19 -20.36
N GLU A 403 -17.03 -24.77 -20.72
CA GLU A 403 -16.43 -25.95 -20.09
C GLU A 403 -14.95 -25.69 -19.78
N ILE A 404 -14.44 -26.26 -18.69
CA ILE A 404 -13.02 -26.15 -18.32
C ILE A 404 -12.49 -27.56 -18.09
N VAL A 405 -11.96 -28.20 -19.13
CA VAL A 405 -11.44 -29.57 -19.06
C VAL A 405 -9.97 -29.55 -18.71
N PHE A 406 -9.60 -30.16 -17.60
CA PHE A 406 -8.21 -30.34 -17.17
C PHE A 406 -7.90 -31.82 -16.96
N ASP A 407 -6.90 -32.34 -17.68
CA ASP A 407 -6.49 -33.75 -17.62
C ASP A 407 -7.70 -34.69 -17.79
N GLY A 408 -8.52 -34.41 -18.81
CA GLY A 408 -9.75 -35.13 -19.14
C GLY A 408 -10.95 -34.91 -18.20
N ARG A 409 -10.86 -34.04 -17.19
CA ARG A 409 -11.94 -33.77 -16.23
C ARG A 409 -12.46 -32.34 -16.35
N ASP A 410 -13.77 -32.19 -16.53
CA ASP A 410 -14.41 -30.86 -16.47
C ASP A 410 -14.43 -30.32 -15.03
N LEU A 411 -13.61 -29.31 -14.77
CA LEU A 411 -13.49 -28.62 -13.50
C LEU A 411 -14.72 -27.77 -13.17
N ALA A 412 -15.42 -27.24 -14.18
CA ALA A 412 -16.61 -26.42 -13.96
C ALA A 412 -17.79 -27.24 -13.40
N ALA A 413 -17.84 -28.54 -13.71
CA ALA A 413 -18.81 -29.48 -13.16
C ALA A 413 -18.46 -30.05 -11.78
N LEU A 414 -17.23 -29.82 -11.28
CA LEU A 414 -16.81 -30.35 -9.98
C LEU A 414 -17.39 -29.56 -8.81
N GLY A 415 -17.81 -30.29 -7.77
CA GLY A 415 -18.08 -29.69 -6.45
C GLY A 415 -16.78 -29.34 -5.71
N GLU A 416 -16.92 -28.66 -4.57
CA GLU A 416 -15.79 -28.18 -3.76
C GLU A 416 -14.81 -29.28 -3.34
N ASP A 417 -15.30 -30.48 -2.99
CA ASP A 417 -14.45 -31.62 -2.64
C ASP A 417 -13.62 -32.13 -3.83
N GLY A 418 -14.14 -32.00 -5.06
CA GLY A 418 -13.43 -32.31 -6.29
C GLY A 418 -12.36 -31.26 -6.57
N LEU A 419 -12.74 -29.98 -6.56
CA LEU A 419 -11.82 -28.86 -6.78
C LEU A 419 -10.70 -28.83 -5.74
N ARG A 420 -10.96 -29.20 -4.48
CA ARG A 420 -9.93 -29.29 -3.43
C ARG A 420 -8.84 -30.31 -3.73
N LYS A 421 -9.13 -31.36 -4.50
CA LYS A 421 -8.11 -32.35 -4.93
C LYS A 421 -7.23 -31.82 -6.06
N VAL A 422 -7.75 -30.89 -6.85
CA VAL A 422 -7.07 -30.25 -7.98
C VAL A 422 -6.22 -29.05 -7.51
N ARG A 423 -6.82 -28.16 -6.70
CA ARG A 423 -6.18 -26.93 -6.19
C ARG A 423 -4.93 -27.23 -5.36
N GLY A 424 -3.81 -26.62 -5.73
CA GLY A 424 -2.53 -26.74 -5.04
C GLY A 424 -1.77 -28.04 -5.28
N LYS A 425 -2.45 -29.14 -5.66
CA LYS A 425 -1.83 -30.42 -5.98
C LYS A 425 -1.59 -30.62 -7.47
N GLU A 426 -2.60 -30.34 -8.29
CA GLU A 426 -2.51 -30.56 -9.74
C GLU A 426 -2.38 -29.23 -10.48
N ILE A 427 -2.96 -28.16 -9.94
CA ILE A 427 -2.83 -26.79 -10.43
C ILE A 427 -2.30 -25.88 -9.31
N GLY A 428 -1.13 -25.30 -9.53
CA GLY A 428 -0.51 -24.29 -8.66
C GLY A 428 -0.93 -22.88 -9.06
N LEU A 429 -0.93 -21.95 -8.11
CA LEU A 429 -1.23 -20.53 -8.34
C LEU A 429 -0.14 -19.64 -7.73
N ILE A 430 0.47 -18.80 -8.56
CA ILE A 430 1.21 -17.62 -8.13
C ILE A 430 0.26 -16.44 -8.25
N SER A 431 -0.17 -15.90 -7.11
CA SER A 431 -1.07 -14.74 -7.04
C SER A 431 -0.34 -13.43 -7.31
N GLN A 432 -1.07 -12.43 -7.82
CA GLN A 432 -0.58 -11.08 -8.11
C GLN A 432 0.13 -10.39 -6.93
N GLU A 433 -0.33 -10.61 -5.69
CA GLU A 433 0.32 -10.08 -4.49
C GLU A 433 0.88 -11.23 -3.62
N PRO A 434 2.21 -11.50 -3.65
CA PRO A 434 2.78 -12.67 -3.00
C PRO A 434 2.52 -12.71 -1.50
N MET A 435 2.55 -11.54 -0.86
CA MET A 435 2.47 -11.38 0.59
C MET A 435 1.06 -11.54 1.16
N VAL A 436 0.01 -11.31 0.36
CA VAL A 436 -1.38 -11.46 0.81
C VAL A 436 -1.76 -12.92 1.00
N SER A 437 -1.07 -13.83 0.30
CA SER A 437 -1.31 -15.28 0.38
C SER A 437 -0.75 -15.91 1.66
N PHE A 438 0.11 -15.20 2.40
CA PHE A 438 0.73 -15.73 3.63
C PHE A 438 0.15 -15.10 4.89
N ASN A 439 0.01 -15.93 5.92
CA ASN A 439 -0.33 -15.44 7.25
C ASN A 439 0.92 -14.82 7.91
N PRO A 440 0.90 -13.52 8.27
CA PRO A 440 2.09 -12.81 8.76
C PRO A 440 2.54 -13.26 10.17
N THR A 441 1.70 -14.03 10.87
CA THR A 441 1.97 -14.52 12.23
C THR A 441 2.64 -15.90 12.28
N PHE A 442 2.78 -16.56 11.13
CA PHE A 442 3.47 -17.85 11.00
C PHE A 442 4.75 -17.70 10.19
N ARG A 443 5.76 -18.49 10.54
CA ARG A 443 7.02 -18.55 9.78
C ARG A 443 6.81 -19.16 8.41
N VAL A 444 7.60 -18.73 7.44
CA VAL A 444 7.53 -19.19 6.04
C VAL A 444 7.65 -20.71 5.94
N GLY A 445 8.67 -21.29 6.57
CA GLY A 445 8.91 -22.73 6.52
C GLY A 445 7.79 -23.54 7.14
N TRP A 446 7.11 -23.00 8.16
CA TRP A 446 5.94 -23.67 8.75
C TRP A 446 4.76 -23.72 7.78
N GLN A 447 4.50 -22.61 7.07
CA GLN A 447 3.40 -22.52 6.10
C GLN A 447 3.65 -23.44 4.89
N LEU A 448 4.87 -23.46 4.37
CA LEU A 448 5.26 -24.38 3.28
C LEU A 448 5.19 -25.85 3.72
N ALA A 449 5.75 -26.18 4.89
CA ALA A 449 5.65 -27.53 5.44
C ALA A 449 4.18 -27.96 5.66
N HIS A 450 3.30 -27.02 6.03
CA HIS A 450 1.87 -27.28 6.16
C HIS A 450 1.23 -27.66 4.82
N LEU A 451 1.52 -26.92 3.75
CA LEU A 451 1.05 -27.23 2.39
C LEU A 451 1.55 -28.61 1.94
N ILE A 452 2.85 -28.88 2.08
CA ILE A 452 3.46 -30.17 1.70
C ILE A 452 2.78 -31.33 2.44
N ARG A 453 2.47 -31.18 3.73
CA ARG A 453 1.75 -32.20 4.49
C ARG A 453 0.33 -32.45 3.99
N ILE A 454 -0.37 -31.39 3.60
CA ILE A 454 -1.75 -31.50 3.09
C ILE A 454 -1.76 -32.30 1.78
N HIS A 455 -0.80 -32.06 0.88
CA HIS A 455 -0.81 -32.65 -0.45
C HIS A 455 -0.12 -34.03 -0.53
N HIS A 456 0.90 -34.26 0.30
CA HIS A 456 1.74 -35.47 0.25
C HIS A 456 1.60 -36.41 1.46
N GLY A 457 0.95 -35.99 2.55
CA GLY A 457 0.71 -36.86 3.71
C GLY A 457 1.98 -37.23 4.52
N VAL A 458 3.07 -36.51 4.34
CA VAL A 458 4.38 -36.79 4.97
C VAL A 458 4.46 -36.37 6.43
N SER A 459 5.51 -36.85 7.13
CA SER A 459 5.75 -36.50 8.54
C SER A 459 6.10 -35.01 8.72
N ARG A 460 5.95 -34.48 9.94
CA ARG A 460 6.29 -33.07 10.23
C ARG A 460 7.77 -32.74 9.94
N LYS A 461 8.68 -33.65 10.31
CA LYS A 461 10.11 -33.47 10.07
C LYS A 461 10.40 -33.44 8.57
N GLU A 462 9.95 -34.47 7.87
CA GLU A 462 10.12 -34.58 6.42
C GLU A 462 9.52 -33.39 5.66
N SER A 463 8.35 -32.90 6.08
CA SER A 463 7.74 -31.72 5.44
C SER A 463 8.56 -30.44 5.60
N LEU A 464 9.27 -30.29 6.72
CA LEU A 464 10.13 -29.13 6.92
C LEU A 464 11.41 -29.25 6.09
N ASP A 465 11.98 -30.46 6.01
CA ASP A 465 13.16 -30.73 5.18
C ASP A 465 12.83 -30.46 3.69
N ARG A 466 11.69 -30.94 3.20
CA ARG A 466 11.20 -30.64 1.84
C ARG A 466 10.88 -29.15 1.64
N ALA A 467 10.37 -28.45 2.65
CA ALA A 467 10.13 -27.01 2.55
C ALA A 467 11.45 -26.24 2.36
N VAL A 468 12.50 -26.62 3.09
CA VAL A 468 13.84 -26.02 2.94
C VAL A 468 14.43 -26.35 1.57
N GLU A 469 14.29 -27.58 1.09
CA GLU A 469 14.71 -27.98 -0.25
C GLU A 469 14.00 -27.15 -1.34
N LEU A 470 12.69 -26.97 -1.20
CA LEU A 470 11.87 -26.20 -2.14
C LEU A 470 12.27 -24.72 -2.17
N LEU A 471 12.57 -24.14 -0.99
CA LEU A 471 13.13 -22.79 -0.89
C LEU A 471 14.50 -22.68 -1.59
N GLY A 472 15.33 -23.74 -1.52
CA GLY A 472 16.58 -23.83 -2.28
C GLY A 472 16.37 -23.87 -3.79
N ARG A 473 15.37 -24.62 -4.26
CA ARG A 473 15.04 -24.73 -5.70
C ARG A 473 14.61 -23.40 -6.31
N VAL A 474 13.92 -22.55 -5.56
CA VAL A 474 13.58 -21.18 -6.01
C VAL A 474 14.74 -20.19 -5.87
N ARG A 475 15.98 -20.69 -5.75
CA ARG A 475 17.25 -19.93 -5.65
C ARG A 475 17.26 -18.90 -4.52
N LEU A 476 16.68 -19.22 -3.36
CA LEU A 476 16.84 -18.38 -2.16
C LEU A 476 18.17 -18.68 -1.49
N ASN A 477 18.92 -17.64 -1.17
CA ASN A 477 20.12 -17.76 -0.34
C ASN A 477 19.71 -18.17 1.08
N ASP A 478 20.49 -19.07 1.68
CA ASP A 478 20.25 -19.63 3.02
C ASP A 478 18.81 -20.11 3.26
N PRO A 479 18.30 -21.11 2.52
CA PRO A 479 16.90 -21.56 2.60
C PRO A 479 16.43 -21.92 4.01
N ALA A 480 17.33 -22.49 4.82
CA ALA A 480 17.06 -22.84 6.21
C ALA A 480 16.82 -21.60 7.09
N ASP A 481 17.48 -20.48 6.79
CA ASP A 481 17.24 -19.22 7.48
C ASP A 481 15.94 -18.56 7.03
N VAL A 482 15.70 -18.50 5.72
CA VAL A 482 14.44 -17.98 5.16
C VAL A 482 13.23 -18.75 5.70
N ALA A 483 13.33 -20.07 5.85
CA ALA A 483 12.30 -20.90 6.47
C ALA A 483 11.95 -20.47 7.91
N ARG A 484 12.89 -19.86 8.64
CA ARG A 484 12.70 -19.38 10.02
C ARG A 484 12.15 -17.96 10.11
N ARG A 485 12.16 -17.20 9.01
CA ARG A 485 11.66 -15.82 8.94
C ARG A 485 10.13 -15.79 8.82
N TYR A 486 9.56 -14.66 9.19
CA TYR A 486 8.18 -14.30 8.95
C TYR A 486 8.02 -13.62 7.58
N PRO A 487 6.83 -13.66 6.95
CA PRO A 487 6.62 -13.04 5.65
C PRO A 487 7.06 -11.57 5.60
N HIS A 488 6.78 -10.79 6.66
CA HIS A 488 7.10 -9.35 6.70
C HIS A 488 8.60 -9.04 6.87
N GLU A 489 9.44 -10.07 7.06
CA GLU A 489 10.90 -9.95 7.13
C GLU A 489 11.59 -10.26 5.78
N LEU A 490 10.81 -10.52 4.73
CA LEU A 490 11.30 -10.82 3.39
C LEU A 490 11.34 -9.56 2.52
N SER A 491 12.34 -9.47 1.62
CA SER A 491 12.29 -8.50 0.52
C SER A 491 11.19 -8.89 -0.49
N GLY A 492 10.80 -7.97 -1.38
CA GLY A 492 9.79 -8.25 -2.43
C GLY A 492 10.16 -9.47 -3.28
N GLY A 493 11.40 -9.53 -3.78
CA GLY A 493 11.90 -10.67 -4.55
C GLY A 493 11.95 -11.98 -3.74
N MET A 494 12.33 -11.93 -2.45
CA MET A 494 12.29 -13.11 -1.58
C MET A 494 10.85 -13.59 -1.37
N ALA A 495 9.92 -12.68 -1.12
CA ALA A 495 8.50 -13.00 -0.96
C ALA A 495 7.93 -13.63 -2.24
N GLN A 496 8.32 -13.13 -3.41
CA GLN A 496 7.91 -13.71 -4.69
C GLN A 496 8.44 -15.15 -4.86
N ARG A 497 9.74 -15.38 -4.62
CA ARG A 497 10.32 -16.73 -4.67
C ARG A 497 9.64 -17.68 -3.69
N VAL A 498 9.31 -17.21 -2.49
CA VAL A 498 8.54 -17.99 -1.49
C VAL A 498 7.12 -18.29 -1.98
N SER A 499 6.46 -17.35 -2.66
CA SER A 499 5.15 -17.57 -3.29
C SER A 499 5.22 -18.64 -4.39
N ILE A 500 6.25 -18.60 -5.24
CA ILE A 500 6.53 -19.64 -6.24
C ILE A 500 6.75 -20.99 -5.57
N ALA A 501 7.56 -21.04 -4.52
CA ALA A 501 7.75 -22.26 -3.73
C ALA A 501 6.40 -22.79 -3.18
N ALA A 502 5.54 -21.93 -2.66
CA ALA A 502 4.21 -22.35 -2.19
C ALA A 502 3.34 -22.92 -3.32
N ALA A 503 3.35 -22.30 -4.50
CA ALA A 503 2.61 -22.76 -5.67
C ALA A 503 3.10 -24.14 -6.18
N LEU A 504 4.38 -24.44 -6.00
CA LEU A 504 5.02 -25.70 -6.41
C LEU A 504 4.97 -26.79 -5.33
N ALA A 505 4.52 -26.47 -4.11
CA ALA A 505 4.59 -27.38 -2.96
C ALA A 505 3.82 -28.70 -3.14
N GLY A 506 2.78 -28.71 -3.99
CA GLY A 506 2.02 -29.90 -4.32
C GLY A 506 2.50 -30.66 -5.56
N ASP A 507 3.60 -30.24 -6.20
CA ASP A 507 4.11 -30.76 -7.47
C ASP A 507 3.05 -30.72 -8.61
N PRO A 508 2.54 -29.53 -8.97
CA PRO A 508 1.47 -29.38 -9.95
C PRO A 508 1.91 -29.72 -11.38
N LYS A 509 0.94 -30.07 -12.23
CA LYS A 509 1.12 -30.23 -13.70
C LYS A 509 0.94 -28.91 -14.45
N LEU A 510 0.11 -28.02 -13.92
CA LEU A 510 -0.15 -26.68 -14.46
C LEU A 510 0.13 -25.61 -13.41
N LEU A 511 0.86 -24.57 -13.79
CA LEU A 511 1.11 -23.39 -12.98
C LEU A 511 0.40 -22.19 -13.59
N ILE A 512 -0.54 -21.60 -12.85
CA ILE A 512 -1.14 -20.33 -13.19
C ILE A 512 -0.31 -19.24 -12.52
N ALA A 513 0.26 -18.34 -13.31
CA ALA A 513 1.07 -17.24 -12.83
C ALA A 513 0.39 -15.92 -13.17
N ASP A 514 -0.30 -15.31 -12.20
CA ASP A 514 -0.98 -14.04 -12.39
C ASP A 514 -0.09 -12.87 -11.98
N GLU A 515 0.42 -12.15 -12.98
CA GLU A 515 1.33 -11.01 -12.82
C GLU A 515 2.54 -11.33 -11.91
N PRO A 516 3.30 -12.40 -12.18
CA PRO A 516 4.31 -12.93 -11.24
C PRO A 516 5.56 -12.04 -11.09
N THR A 517 5.68 -10.98 -11.88
CA THR A 517 6.82 -10.05 -11.86
C THR A 517 6.41 -8.61 -11.58
N THR A 518 5.11 -8.35 -11.36
CA THR A 518 4.63 -7.01 -11.06
C THR A 518 5.23 -6.51 -9.75
N ALA A 519 5.62 -5.22 -9.71
CA ALA A 519 6.21 -4.54 -8.55
C ALA A 519 7.59 -5.06 -8.11
N LEU A 520 8.33 -5.75 -8.99
CA LEU A 520 9.74 -6.11 -8.80
C LEU A 520 10.65 -5.22 -9.65
N ASP A 521 11.91 -5.07 -9.23
CA ASP A 521 12.92 -4.42 -10.08
C ASP A 521 13.28 -5.31 -11.29
N VAL A 522 13.80 -4.69 -12.35
CA VAL A 522 14.08 -5.36 -13.63
C VAL A 522 15.06 -6.53 -13.48
N THR A 523 16.00 -6.46 -12.52
CA THR A 523 16.98 -7.54 -12.30
C THR A 523 16.30 -8.74 -11.66
N VAL A 524 15.53 -8.52 -10.59
CA VAL A 524 14.77 -9.58 -9.92
C VAL A 524 13.71 -10.18 -10.86
N GLN A 525 13.05 -9.36 -11.68
CA GLN A 525 12.11 -9.85 -12.70
C GLN A 525 12.80 -10.86 -13.64
N ALA A 526 13.96 -10.53 -14.21
CA ALA A 526 14.69 -11.44 -15.09
C ALA A 526 15.03 -12.78 -14.40
N GLU A 527 15.49 -12.73 -13.14
CA GLU A 527 15.81 -13.94 -12.38
C GLU A 527 14.56 -14.81 -12.09
N ILE A 528 13.39 -14.20 -11.90
CA ILE A 528 12.12 -14.92 -11.70
C ILE A 528 11.66 -15.59 -12.99
N LEU A 529 11.77 -14.90 -14.13
CA LEU A 529 11.40 -15.47 -15.43
C LEU A 529 12.33 -16.63 -15.81
N GLU A 530 13.62 -16.51 -15.55
CA GLU A 530 14.57 -17.62 -15.75
C GLU A 530 14.23 -18.82 -14.85
N LEU A 531 13.87 -18.58 -13.58
CA LEU A 531 13.39 -19.64 -12.69
C LEU A 531 12.15 -20.35 -13.25
N LEU A 532 11.16 -19.62 -13.75
CA LEU A 532 9.96 -20.22 -14.35
C LEU A 532 10.29 -21.05 -15.59
N ARG A 533 11.20 -20.56 -16.43
CA ARG A 533 11.70 -21.28 -17.61
C ARG A 533 12.40 -22.58 -17.25
N ASP A 534 13.27 -22.56 -16.24
CA ASP A 534 13.95 -23.77 -15.77
C ASP A 534 12.95 -24.79 -15.21
N LEU A 535 11.97 -24.32 -14.44
CA LEU A 535 10.90 -25.18 -13.89
C LEU A 535 10.06 -25.83 -15.00
N GLN A 536 9.74 -25.10 -16.06
CA GLN A 536 9.04 -25.64 -17.24
C GLN A 536 9.90 -26.71 -17.93
N ARG A 537 11.17 -26.42 -18.23
CA ARG A 537 12.09 -27.36 -18.92
C ARG A 537 12.38 -28.62 -18.13
N GLU A 538 12.63 -28.49 -16.82
CA GLU A 538 13.03 -29.63 -15.99
C GLU A 538 11.86 -30.57 -15.65
N ARG A 539 10.63 -30.04 -15.56
CA ARG A 539 9.46 -30.79 -15.07
C ARG A 539 8.39 -31.05 -16.10
N GLY A 540 8.50 -30.48 -17.30
CA GLY A 540 7.38 -30.45 -18.25
C GLY A 540 6.17 -29.71 -17.68
N LEU A 541 6.40 -28.71 -16.83
CA LEU A 541 5.35 -27.94 -16.17
C LEU A 541 4.68 -27.02 -17.19
N ALA A 542 3.38 -27.19 -17.42
CA ALA A 542 2.62 -26.25 -18.24
C ALA A 542 2.42 -24.94 -17.47
N ILE A 543 2.49 -23.80 -18.16
CA ILE A 543 2.38 -22.48 -17.53
C ILE A 543 1.31 -21.65 -18.24
N LEU A 544 0.34 -21.15 -17.47
CA LEU A 544 -0.54 -20.06 -17.89
C LEU A 544 -0.04 -18.76 -17.29
N LEU A 545 0.60 -17.93 -18.11
CA LEU A 545 1.17 -16.66 -17.69
C LEU A 545 0.21 -15.50 -17.98
N VAL A 546 -0.34 -14.88 -16.95
CA VAL A 546 -1.12 -13.64 -17.09
C VAL A 546 -0.19 -12.45 -16.86
N THR A 547 -0.08 -11.56 -17.84
CA THR A 547 0.76 -10.36 -17.71
C THR A 547 0.21 -9.21 -18.56
N HIS A 548 0.76 -8.02 -18.36
CA HIS A 548 0.56 -6.87 -19.24
C HIS A 548 1.85 -6.46 -19.97
N ASP A 549 2.96 -7.18 -19.74
CA ASP A 549 4.28 -6.89 -20.31
C ASP A 549 4.54 -7.78 -21.53
N TRP A 550 4.63 -7.16 -22.71
CA TRP A 550 4.92 -7.84 -23.98
C TRP A 550 6.33 -8.40 -24.06
N GLY A 551 7.32 -7.78 -23.40
CA GLY A 551 8.68 -8.32 -23.35
C GLY A 551 8.72 -9.68 -22.65
N VAL A 552 7.94 -9.83 -21.59
CA VAL A 552 7.79 -11.12 -20.89
C VAL A 552 7.09 -12.16 -21.75
N ILE A 553 6.07 -11.76 -22.51
CA ILE A 553 5.37 -12.64 -23.44
C ILE A 553 6.34 -13.15 -24.52
N ALA A 554 7.11 -12.26 -25.14
CA ALA A 554 8.09 -12.61 -26.17
C ALA A 554 9.18 -13.54 -25.64
N ASP A 555 9.54 -13.41 -24.36
CA ASP A 555 10.64 -14.16 -23.76
C ASP A 555 10.24 -15.58 -23.30
N LEU A 556 8.98 -15.80 -22.88
CA LEU A 556 8.57 -17.05 -22.21
C LEU A 556 7.44 -17.82 -22.89
N CYS A 557 6.55 -17.17 -23.65
CA CYS A 557 5.33 -17.80 -24.15
C CYS A 557 5.50 -18.36 -25.57
N GLU A 558 4.92 -19.52 -25.82
CA GLU A 558 4.84 -20.13 -27.16
C GLU A 558 3.59 -19.65 -27.92
N ARG A 559 2.49 -19.47 -27.19
CA ARG A 559 1.23 -18.92 -27.71
C ARG A 559 0.68 -17.84 -26.79
N VAL A 560 -0.11 -16.95 -27.37
CA VAL A 560 -0.66 -15.78 -26.68
C VAL A 560 -2.15 -15.67 -26.94
N VAL A 561 -2.91 -15.32 -25.90
CA VAL A 561 -4.33 -14.97 -25.95
C VAL A 561 -4.47 -13.51 -25.53
N VAL A 562 -4.89 -12.66 -26.46
CA VAL A 562 -5.14 -11.24 -26.21
C VAL A 562 -6.58 -11.06 -25.76
N MET A 563 -6.76 -10.47 -24.59
CA MET A 563 -8.06 -10.17 -24.00
C MET A 563 -8.40 -8.69 -24.09
N TYR A 564 -9.64 -8.40 -24.46
CA TYR A 564 -10.20 -7.05 -24.42
C TYR A 564 -11.65 -7.08 -23.96
N ALA A 565 -11.99 -6.26 -22.95
CA ALA A 565 -13.35 -6.09 -22.43
C ALA A 565 -14.13 -7.42 -22.29
N GLY A 566 -13.51 -8.42 -21.62
CA GLY A 566 -14.11 -9.71 -21.33
C GLY A 566 -14.03 -10.74 -22.48
N GLN A 567 -13.52 -10.39 -23.65
CA GLN A 567 -13.43 -11.32 -24.79
C GLN A 567 -11.98 -11.64 -25.13
N ALA A 568 -11.71 -12.90 -25.51
CA ALA A 568 -10.53 -13.23 -26.29
C ALA A 568 -10.71 -12.66 -27.70
N VAL A 569 -9.87 -11.69 -28.06
CA VAL A 569 -9.95 -10.98 -29.35
C VAL A 569 -8.93 -11.47 -30.36
N GLU A 570 -7.84 -12.06 -29.92
CA GLU A 570 -6.84 -12.66 -30.80
C GLU A 570 -6.09 -13.78 -30.07
N ARG A 571 -5.75 -14.84 -30.80
CA ARG A 571 -4.92 -15.94 -30.33
C ARG A 571 -4.03 -16.40 -31.48
N ALA A 572 -2.74 -16.52 -31.21
CA ALA A 572 -1.76 -16.97 -32.19
C ALA A 572 -0.49 -17.50 -31.48
N ALA A 573 0.42 -18.09 -32.26
CA ALA A 573 1.81 -18.24 -31.82
C ALA A 573 2.43 -16.86 -31.55
N THR A 574 3.39 -16.81 -30.63
CA THR A 574 4.00 -15.54 -30.19
C THR A 574 4.62 -14.78 -31.36
N ASP A 575 5.53 -15.40 -32.12
CA ASP A 575 6.22 -14.77 -33.25
C ASP A 575 5.23 -14.18 -34.27
N ASP A 576 4.26 -15.00 -34.66
CA ASP A 576 3.14 -14.64 -35.51
C ASP A 576 2.44 -13.37 -35.02
N LEU A 577 2.13 -13.28 -33.73
CA LEU A 577 1.39 -12.16 -33.15
C LEU A 577 2.21 -10.85 -33.19
N PHE A 578 3.51 -10.94 -32.94
CA PHE A 578 4.43 -9.79 -33.03
C PHE A 578 4.64 -9.33 -34.47
N ASP A 579 4.82 -10.28 -35.39
CA ASP A 579 5.10 -9.98 -36.80
C ASP A 579 3.85 -9.50 -37.55
N ARG A 580 2.70 -10.17 -37.33
CA ARG A 580 1.47 -9.96 -38.10
C ARG A 580 0.23 -10.02 -37.21
N PRO A 581 -0.02 -9.00 -36.37
CA PRO A 581 -1.22 -8.90 -35.55
C PRO A 581 -2.47 -8.69 -36.41
N LEU A 582 -3.48 -9.53 -36.22
CA LEU A 582 -4.72 -9.55 -37.02
C LEU A 582 -5.91 -8.83 -36.35
N HIS A 583 -5.74 -8.30 -35.14
CA HIS A 583 -6.73 -7.46 -34.48
C HIS A 583 -6.17 -6.05 -34.24
N PRO A 584 -6.90 -4.96 -34.59
CA PRO A 584 -6.41 -3.58 -34.43
C PRO A 584 -6.00 -3.22 -33.00
N TYR A 585 -6.64 -3.84 -32.01
CA TYR A 585 -6.25 -3.71 -30.60
C TYR A 585 -4.85 -4.25 -30.34
N THR A 586 -4.55 -5.44 -30.84
CA THR A 586 -3.24 -6.09 -30.69
C THR A 586 -2.15 -5.26 -31.35
N ALA A 587 -2.38 -4.83 -32.60
CA ALA A 587 -1.47 -3.95 -33.32
C ALA A 587 -1.22 -2.64 -32.54
N ALA A 588 -2.28 -2.03 -32.00
CA ALA A 588 -2.16 -0.80 -31.22
C ALA A 588 -1.43 -1.01 -29.87
N LEU A 589 -1.60 -2.17 -29.22
CA LEU A 589 -0.87 -2.50 -28.00
C LEU A 589 0.62 -2.70 -28.25
N LEU A 590 0.99 -3.37 -29.35
CA LEU A 590 2.37 -3.56 -29.76
C LEU A 590 3.03 -2.22 -30.14
N ALA A 591 2.32 -1.38 -30.92
CA ALA A 591 2.81 -0.06 -31.30
C ALA A 591 3.02 0.89 -30.11
N ALA A 592 2.27 0.69 -29.01
CA ALA A 592 2.41 1.46 -27.78
C ALA A 592 3.60 1.00 -26.91
N ASN A 593 4.34 -0.04 -27.30
CA ASN A 593 5.48 -0.55 -26.55
C ASN A 593 6.73 0.31 -26.81
N PRO A 594 7.40 0.85 -25.77
CA PRO A 594 8.65 1.61 -25.92
C PRO A 594 9.83 0.77 -26.45
N THR A 595 9.75 -0.55 -26.38
CA THR A 595 10.84 -1.45 -26.74
C THR A 595 11.02 -1.45 -28.26
N GLY A 596 12.06 -0.78 -28.76
CA GLY A 596 12.34 -0.65 -30.19
C GLY A 596 11.98 0.71 -30.81
N SER A 597 11.42 1.66 -30.04
CA SER A 597 11.13 3.01 -30.54
C SER A 597 12.36 3.93 -30.50
N ASP A 598 12.56 4.76 -31.53
CA ASP A 598 13.61 5.78 -31.55
C ASP A 598 13.41 6.83 -30.45
N ALA A 599 14.51 7.20 -29.78
CA ALA A 599 14.49 8.21 -28.73
C ALA A 599 14.06 9.57 -29.28
N GLY A 600 12.98 10.15 -28.72
CA GLY A 600 12.49 11.50 -29.08
C GLY A 600 11.16 11.53 -29.84
N HIS A 601 10.56 10.37 -30.13
CA HIS A 601 9.20 10.29 -30.68
C HIS A 601 8.17 9.96 -29.60
N GLU A 602 6.99 10.61 -29.68
CA GLU A 602 5.86 10.27 -28.83
C GLU A 602 5.30 8.90 -29.25
N LEU A 603 5.18 7.98 -28.29
CA LEU A 603 4.58 6.68 -28.53
C LEU A 603 3.08 6.83 -28.84
N PRO A 604 2.54 6.09 -29.81
CA PRO A 604 1.11 6.09 -30.08
C PRO A 604 0.36 5.54 -28.87
N ALA A 605 -0.62 6.29 -28.38
CA ALA A 605 -1.46 5.88 -27.26
C ALA A 605 -2.86 5.48 -27.74
N ILE A 606 -3.37 4.36 -27.23
CA ILE A 606 -4.74 3.92 -27.51
C ILE A 606 -5.73 4.84 -26.77
N ALA A 607 -6.44 5.68 -27.51
CA ALA A 607 -7.37 6.65 -26.94
C ALA A 607 -8.44 6.01 -26.05
N GLY A 608 -8.83 6.68 -24.96
CA GLY A 608 -9.88 6.21 -24.04
C GLY A 608 -9.40 5.16 -23.04
N SER A 609 -10.34 4.40 -22.47
CA SER A 609 -10.07 3.33 -21.50
C SER A 609 -10.96 2.12 -21.78
N VAL A 610 -10.57 0.95 -21.27
CA VAL A 610 -11.39 -0.27 -21.38
C VAL A 610 -12.78 -0.03 -20.77
N PRO A 611 -13.88 -0.25 -21.51
CA PRO A 611 -15.22 -0.11 -20.98
C PRO A 611 -15.46 -1.05 -19.78
N LYS A 612 -16.10 -0.53 -18.74
CA LYS A 612 -16.42 -1.32 -17.54
C LYS A 612 -17.38 -2.48 -17.87
N PRO A 613 -17.31 -3.61 -17.14
CA PRO A 613 -18.33 -4.66 -17.24
C PRO A 613 -19.76 -4.09 -17.11
N GLY A 614 -20.65 -4.52 -18.00
CA GLY A 614 -22.03 -4.02 -18.11
C GLY A 614 -22.20 -2.74 -18.94
N ALA A 615 -21.11 -2.09 -19.36
CA ALA A 615 -21.11 -0.94 -20.25
C ALA A 615 -20.40 -1.23 -21.59
N TRP A 616 -20.28 -2.52 -21.95
CA TRP A 616 -19.67 -2.94 -23.21
C TRP A 616 -20.55 -2.53 -24.38
N PRO A 617 -19.97 -1.99 -25.46
CA PRO A 617 -20.75 -1.52 -26.59
C PRO A 617 -21.27 -2.70 -27.41
N ALA A 618 -22.38 -2.50 -28.14
CA ALA A 618 -22.93 -3.53 -29.01
C ALA A 618 -21.95 -3.88 -30.14
N GLY A 619 -21.91 -5.15 -30.51
CA GLY A 619 -21.03 -5.69 -31.54
C GLY A 619 -19.58 -5.86 -31.10
N CYS A 620 -18.62 -5.31 -31.84
CA CYS A 620 -17.21 -5.39 -31.45
C CYS A 620 -16.95 -4.52 -30.22
N HIS A 621 -16.44 -5.10 -29.13
CA HIS A 621 -16.18 -4.33 -27.91
C HIS A 621 -15.15 -3.20 -28.12
N PHE A 622 -14.25 -3.34 -29.10
CA PHE A 622 -13.18 -2.38 -29.38
C PHE A 622 -13.57 -1.26 -30.37
N HIS A 623 -14.74 -1.31 -31.00
CA HIS A 623 -15.05 -0.40 -32.13
C HIS A 623 -15.02 1.10 -31.79
N LEU A 624 -15.23 1.48 -30.52
CA LEU A 624 -15.17 2.88 -30.08
C LEU A 624 -13.74 3.44 -30.04
N ARG A 625 -12.72 2.57 -30.04
CA ARG A 625 -11.29 2.90 -29.96
C ARG A 625 -10.51 2.43 -31.19
N CYS A 626 -11.18 1.76 -32.13
CA CYS A 626 -10.58 1.13 -33.29
C CYS A 626 -10.48 2.11 -34.47
N GLY A 627 -9.27 2.31 -35.02
CA GLY A 627 -9.06 3.12 -36.22
C GLY A 627 -9.74 2.55 -37.48
N TYR A 628 -9.99 1.24 -37.51
CA TYR A 628 -10.62 0.52 -38.62
C TYR A 628 -12.15 0.35 -38.43
N ALA A 629 -12.77 1.06 -37.48
CA ALA A 629 -14.17 0.84 -37.15
C ALA A 629 -15.13 1.26 -38.28
N THR A 630 -15.93 0.31 -38.77
CA THR A 630 -17.02 0.54 -39.76
C THR A 630 -18.39 0.44 -39.10
N SER A 631 -19.47 0.72 -39.84
CA SER A 631 -20.85 0.54 -39.36
C SER A 631 -21.14 -0.91 -38.96
N GLU A 632 -20.59 -1.88 -39.69
CA GLU A 632 -20.74 -3.32 -39.41
C GLU A 632 -20.13 -3.72 -38.06
N CYS A 633 -19.07 -3.03 -37.60
CA CYS A 633 -18.46 -3.28 -36.29
C CYS A 633 -19.40 -2.95 -35.12
N ARG A 634 -20.43 -2.12 -35.36
CA ARG A 634 -21.36 -1.60 -34.33
C ARG A 634 -22.60 -2.46 -34.15
N THR A 635 -22.83 -3.42 -35.06
CA THR A 635 -24.07 -4.19 -35.13
C THR A 635 -23.79 -5.68 -35.17
N GLY A 636 -24.38 -6.44 -34.24
CA GLY A 636 -24.27 -7.90 -34.19
C GLY A 636 -22.95 -8.42 -33.63
N ALA A 637 -22.96 -9.64 -33.09
CA ALA A 637 -21.77 -10.25 -32.49
C ALA A 637 -20.70 -10.53 -33.56
N VAL A 638 -19.46 -10.09 -33.32
CA VAL A 638 -18.32 -10.42 -34.19
C VAL A 638 -17.89 -11.85 -33.91
N PRO A 639 -18.01 -12.79 -34.86
CA PRO A 639 -17.59 -14.17 -34.67
C PRO A 639 -16.05 -14.27 -34.59
N LEU A 640 -15.57 -15.35 -33.98
CA LEU A 640 -14.15 -15.68 -33.97
C LEU A 640 -13.78 -16.28 -35.34
N ALA A 641 -12.96 -15.57 -36.11
CA ALA A 641 -12.43 -16.02 -37.40
C ALA A 641 -11.18 -16.88 -37.19
N ARG A 642 -10.96 -17.84 -38.09
CA ARG A 642 -9.80 -18.76 -38.10
C ARG A 642 -9.01 -18.63 -39.40
N PRO A 643 -8.16 -17.60 -39.53
CA PRO A 643 -7.42 -17.30 -40.76
C PRO A 643 -6.29 -18.29 -41.10
N GLY A 644 -5.93 -19.20 -40.19
CA GLY A 644 -4.88 -20.21 -40.40
C GLY A 644 -4.88 -21.26 -39.29
N GLN A 645 -3.95 -22.22 -39.36
CA GLN A 645 -3.78 -23.20 -38.27
C GLN A 645 -3.31 -22.48 -37.00
N GLY A 646 -3.98 -22.72 -35.87
CA GLY A 646 -3.62 -22.14 -34.58
C GLY A 646 -3.84 -20.63 -34.43
N ARG A 647 -4.39 -19.95 -35.44
CA ARG A 647 -4.70 -18.51 -35.42
C ARG A 647 -6.20 -18.26 -35.32
N GLU A 648 -6.60 -17.44 -34.35
CA GLU A 648 -7.97 -17.00 -34.12
C GLU A 648 -8.01 -15.49 -33.91
N THR A 649 -8.99 -14.80 -34.49
CA THR A 649 -9.17 -13.34 -34.31
C THR A 649 -10.64 -12.96 -34.35
N ARG A 650 -11.05 -12.03 -33.48
CA ARG A 650 -12.41 -11.49 -33.39
C ARG A 650 -12.48 -10.14 -34.08
N CYS A 651 -12.09 -10.09 -35.34
CA CYS A 651 -12.12 -8.90 -36.18
C CYS A 651 -12.75 -9.24 -37.53
N ILE A 652 -13.58 -8.36 -38.09
CA ILE A 652 -14.10 -8.52 -39.46
C ILE A 652 -13.10 -8.06 -40.53
N HIS A 653 -12.13 -7.22 -40.13
CA HIS A 653 -11.11 -6.62 -41.01
C HIS A 653 -9.77 -7.36 -40.99
N TYR A 654 -9.73 -8.58 -40.43
CA TYR A 654 -8.47 -9.33 -40.28
C TYR A 654 -7.74 -9.59 -41.60
N ARG A 655 -8.45 -9.66 -42.74
CA ARG A 655 -7.83 -9.84 -44.06
C ARG A 655 -7.08 -8.58 -44.51
N ALA A 656 -7.66 -7.41 -44.29
CA ALA A 656 -7.00 -6.15 -44.61
C ALA A 656 -5.74 -5.95 -43.76
N LEU A 657 -5.81 -6.30 -42.47
CA LEU A 657 -4.65 -6.27 -41.56
C LEU A 657 -3.59 -7.30 -41.92
N ALA A 658 -3.98 -8.45 -42.47
CA ALA A 658 -3.02 -9.43 -42.95
C ALA A 658 -2.22 -8.93 -44.16
N ASP A 659 -2.81 -8.07 -44.99
CA ASP A 659 -2.19 -7.57 -46.23
C ASP A 659 -1.38 -6.27 -46.03
N GLU A 660 -1.44 -5.64 -44.85
CA GLU A 660 -0.60 -4.49 -44.50
C GLU A 660 0.82 -4.97 -44.11
N ASP A 661 1.84 -4.60 -44.89
CA ASP A 661 3.24 -4.75 -44.47
C ASP A 661 3.50 -3.78 -43.31
N HIS A 662 3.63 -4.31 -42.09
CA HIS A 662 3.86 -3.55 -40.85
C HIS A 662 5.34 -3.31 -40.57
#